data_AF-A0A661V6J8-F1
#
_entry.id   AF-A0A661V6J8-F1
#
_cell.length_a   1.000
_cell.length_b   1.000
_cell.length_c   1.000
_cell.angle_alpha   90.00
_cell.angle_beta   90.00
_cell.angle_gamma   90.00
#
_symmetry.space_group_name_H-M   'P 1'
#
loop_
_entity.id
_entity.type
_entity.pdbx_description
1 polymer ?
#
loop_
_entity_poly.entity_id
_entity_poly.type
_entity_poly.pdbx_seq_one_letter_code
_entity_poly.pdbx_strand_id
1 'polypeptide(L)'
;MLTQQDIERVLGEYVDQFIPAMLRREYHLILVKGGPEYAHLSEQSHFAHIVNGVFGLVQLLKFLIDRGIAVPGLDETALRKALALYTIHDLHKDNQVTLQGKSSFSIPLERLREEYERLGLDEFVQVDEHLMRAANVHKRSSKHGDLLTSADPQAGRLWLWVRIADTLASVETPEEAVASLRGYLADLGPVFAPKSPPGKYALYYHQIKDVRGVLTQLVHQAVAQRLEQECGFFPLLYFATGTLYAGPAQVKVPDHERFIQGVIDGVLGALTQYASDDGAKGAALTGLRKGRYDFEDFVYSFADVSTLLEIARERAGGRGSKGKDVVSDLDKLPGKQGVPEGWDNVETVARHLEMDLDQPDAFLDHWDRARYYLLYVDHVVGRLNPESPLEWLLGAFPVPPEAADHLRGVADAWGRGGFGKYVVPVAYHFLKGPAFADRPAEALPPEQVMDELHRHTLEQLEQLDTRAGREGVVAQLGFRRDLTDYLSEHLYLSLAPEVHLSDDSLAAYSRPKKKGHSGKMCSLCNRQSAFVQDLRTGILDDFGRVFSNRVLPAQEAPAKNRPWCPICHLEFIFRKLRGLGLPGSASYGSSYRIYLYVLPTFSFTPEHLRLFQPLLDHFQNVTNLPVRDYGQDAPGAPRIWLERRALDPYWVEDLM
;
A
#
# COMPACT_ATOMS: atom_id res chain seq x y z
N MET A 1 14.75 23.75 -29.81
CA MET A 1 13.95 23.64 -28.58
C MET A 1 14.20 22.27 -28.01
N LEU A 2 14.40 22.17 -26.70
CA LEU A 2 14.54 20.89 -26.01
C LEU A 2 13.24 20.07 -26.13
N THR A 3 13.35 18.79 -26.46
CA THR A 3 12.21 17.85 -26.53
C THR A 3 12.26 16.85 -25.37
N GLN A 4 11.16 16.11 -25.15
CA GLN A 4 11.13 15.06 -24.13
C GLN A 4 12.15 13.94 -24.44
N GLN A 5 12.33 13.60 -25.72
CA GLN A 5 13.35 12.63 -26.15
C GLN A 5 14.78 13.12 -25.86
N ASP A 6 15.03 14.42 -26.00
CA ASP A 6 16.34 15.00 -25.63
C ASP A 6 16.59 14.89 -24.13
N ILE A 7 15.59 15.17 -23.30
CA ILE A 7 15.70 14.99 -21.84
C ILE A 7 16.00 13.52 -21.50
N GLU A 8 15.25 12.58 -22.07
CA GLU A 8 15.40 11.16 -21.79
C GLU A 8 16.77 10.65 -22.21
N ARG A 9 17.28 11.07 -23.37
CA ARG A 9 18.62 10.74 -23.84
C ARG A 9 19.71 11.32 -22.94
N VAL A 10 19.66 12.62 -22.64
CA VAL A 10 20.67 13.28 -21.80
C VAL A 10 20.66 12.71 -20.38
N LEU A 11 19.48 12.44 -19.81
CA LEU A 11 19.37 11.83 -18.49
C LEU A 11 19.88 10.38 -18.50
N GLY A 12 19.57 9.60 -19.54
CA GLY A 12 20.07 8.23 -19.70
C GLY A 12 21.59 8.19 -19.73
N GLU A 13 22.21 8.99 -20.60
CA GLU A 13 23.66 9.16 -20.65
C GLU A 13 24.24 9.58 -19.29
N TYR A 14 23.58 10.52 -18.60
CA TYR A 14 24.02 10.98 -17.29
C TYR A 14 23.97 9.88 -16.23
N VAL A 15 22.88 9.12 -16.18
CA VAL A 15 22.69 8.02 -15.23
C VAL A 15 23.69 6.91 -15.49
N ASP A 16 23.88 6.52 -16.75
CA ASP A 16 24.76 5.40 -17.11
C ASP A 16 26.24 5.69 -16.85
N GLN A 17 26.66 6.95 -17.02
CA GLN A 17 28.07 7.35 -16.85
C GLN A 17 28.39 7.83 -15.43
N PHE A 18 27.62 8.78 -14.90
CA PHE A 18 28.03 9.53 -13.70
C PHE A 18 27.52 8.93 -12.40
N ILE A 19 26.40 8.20 -12.40
CA ILE A 19 25.95 7.51 -11.18
C ILE A 19 26.98 6.44 -10.75
N PRO A 20 27.44 5.53 -11.63
CA PRO A 20 28.51 4.60 -11.27
C PRO A 20 29.82 5.28 -10.88
N ALA A 21 30.17 6.40 -11.54
CA ALA A 21 31.36 7.16 -11.19
C ALA A 21 31.28 7.72 -9.75
N MET A 22 30.16 8.35 -9.39
CA MET A 22 29.93 8.85 -8.02
C MET A 22 29.96 7.73 -6.98
N LEU A 23 29.38 6.56 -7.28
CA LEU A 23 29.39 5.41 -6.37
C LEU A 23 30.81 4.86 -6.16
N ARG A 24 31.62 4.71 -7.23
CA ARG A 24 33.04 4.32 -7.13
C ARG A 24 33.88 5.31 -6.34
N ARG A 25 33.47 6.58 -6.30
CA ARG A 25 34.10 7.65 -5.52
C ARG A 25 33.44 7.86 -4.16
N GLU A 26 32.58 6.94 -3.74
CA GLU A 26 31.99 6.90 -2.40
C GLU A 26 31.13 8.12 -2.03
N TYR A 27 30.54 8.81 -3.01
CA TYR A 27 29.66 9.97 -2.76
C TYR A 27 28.45 9.62 -1.87
N HIS A 28 28.07 8.35 -1.82
CA HIS A 28 27.00 7.84 -0.96
C HIS A 28 27.40 7.74 0.52
N LEU A 29 28.70 7.81 0.83
CA LEU A 29 29.26 7.78 2.20
C LEU A 29 29.63 9.17 2.73
N ILE A 30 29.67 10.18 1.86
CA ILE A 30 29.97 11.57 2.23
C ILE A 30 28.67 12.25 2.64
N LEU A 31 28.58 12.78 3.87
CA LEU A 31 27.43 13.58 4.30
C LEU A 31 27.61 15.05 3.89
N VAL A 32 26.58 15.63 3.28
CA VAL A 32 26.54 17.07 2.91
C VAL A 32 25.50 17.86 3.70
N LYS A 33 24.64 17.15 4.43
CA LYS A 33 23.66 17.70 5.39
C LYS A 33 23.58 16.74 6.58
N GLY A 34 23.43 17.29 7.79
CA GLY A 34 23.40 16.50 9.03
C GLY A 34 24.75 15.89 9.41
N GLY A 35 24.72 14.91 10.31
CA GLY A 35 25.90 14.19 10.81
C GLY A 35 26.37 14.67 12.19
N PRO A 36 27.49 14.13 12.72
CA PRO A 36 27.93 14.37 14.10
C PRO A 36 28.13 15.86 14.45
N GLU A 37 28.57 16.66 13.47
CA GLU A 37 28.81 18.09 13.63
C GLU A 37 27.51 18.92 13.60
N TYR A 38 26.46 18.40 12.97
CA TYR A 38 25.16 19.05 12.79
C TYR A 38 24.00 18.10 13.11
N ALA A 39 24.03 17.46 14.27
CA ALA A 39 23.09 16.40 14.66
C ALA A 39 21.61 16.82 14.74
N HIS A 40 21.33 18.14 14.69
CA HIS A 40 19.97 18.69 14.64
C HIS A 40 19.39 18.77 13.22
N LEU A 41 20.22 18.57 12.19
CA LEU A 41 19.79 18.52 10.80
C LEU A 41 19.67 17.06 10.35
N SER A 42 18.65 16.80 9.53
CA SER A 42 18.46 15.50 8.93
C SER A 42 19.63 15.14 8.00
N GLU A 43 20.06 13.88 8.04
CA GLU A 43 21.22 13.40 7.28
C GLU A 43 20.90 13.24 5.80
N GLN A 44 21.81 13.72 4.93
CA GLN A 44 21.74 13.52 3.49
C GLN A 44 23.15 13.29 2.94
N SER A 45 23.32 12.20 2.20
CA SER A 45 24.59 11.94 1.50
C SER A 45 24.74 12.85 0.27
N HIS A 46 25.98 13.09 -0.13
CA HIS A 46 26.31 13.89 -1.30
C HIS A 46 25.66 13.30 -2.56
N PHE A 47 25.72 11.98 -2.70
CA PHE A 47 25.04 11.26 -3.77
C PHE A 47 23.54 11.53 -3.80
N ALA A 48 22.86 11.37 -2.66
CA ALA A 48 21.41 11.57 -2.62
C ALA A 48 21.02 13.02 -2.89
N HIS A 49 21.81 13.98 -2.40
CA HIS A 49 21.61 15.40 -2.70
C HIS A 49 21.70 15.68 -4.21
N ILE A 50 22.76 15.20 -4.88
CA ILE A 50 22.93 15.37 -6.34
C ILE A 50 21.80 14.68 -7.11
N VAL A 51 21.45 13.45 -6.75
CA VAL A 51 20.39 12.71 -7.44
C VAL A 51 19.03 13.42 -7.32
N ASN A 52 18.68 13.89 -6.11
CA ASN A 52 17.45 14.65 -5.90
C ASN A 52 17.37 15.90 -6.77
N GLY A 53 18.45 16.68 -6.85
CA GLY A 53 18.45 17.92 -7.61
C GLY A 53 18.44 17.69 -9.12
N VAL A 54 19.19 16.70 -9.63
CA VAL A 54 19.16 16.32 -11.06
C VAL A 54 17.77 15.84 -11.44
N PHE A 55 17.20 14.91 -10.69
CA PHE A 55 15.91 14.32 -11.03
C PHE A 55 14.76 15.30 -10.81
N GLY A 56 14.80 16.11 -9.75
CA GLY A 56 13.85 17.21 -9.54
C GLY A 56 13.90 18.24 -10.67
N LEU A 57 15.10 18.63 -11.11
CA LEU A 57 15.27 19.55 -12.23
C LEU A 57 14.68 18.95 -13.52
N VAL A 58 15.00 17.69 -13.83
CA VAL A 58 14.44 17.01 -15.00
C VAL A 58 12.91 16.96 -14.95
N GLN A 59 12.33 16.67 -13.78
CA GLN A 59 10.88 16.64 -13.61
C GLN A 59 10.24 18.03 -13.85
N LEU A 60 10.90 19.11 -13.43
CA LEU A 60 10.48 20.48 -13.79
C LEU A 60 10.59 20.73 -15.29
N LEU A 61 11.65 20.29 -15.95
CA LEU A 61 11.83 20.48 -17.39
C LEU A 61 10.77 19.73 -18.20
N LYS A 62 10.37 18.52 -17.78
CA LYS A 62 9.25 17.78 -18.37
C LYS A 62 7.96 18.59 -18.32
N PHE A 63 7.64 19.17 -17.16
CA PHE A 63 6.50 20.09 -17.05
C PHE A 63 6.58 21.25 -18.06
N LEU A 64 7.75 21.89 -18.22
CA LEU A 64 7.90 22.99 -19.17
C LEU A 64 7.61 22.54 -20.61
N ILE A 65 8.11 21.37 -21.01
CA ILE A 65 7.90 20.81 -22.35
C ILE A 65 6.44 20.42 -22.56
N ASP A 66 5.84 19.69 -21.62
CA ASP A 66 4.44 19.23 -21.69
C ASP A 66 3.46 20.40 -21.80
N ARG A 67 3.81 21.55 -21.21
CA ARG A 67 3.02 22.79 -21.26
C ARG A 67 3.41 23.74 -22.40
N GLY A 68 4.35 23.34 -23.26
CA GLY A 68 4.82 24.15 -24.39
C GLY A 68 5.48 25.47 -23.97
N ILE A 69 6.12 25.51 -22.80
CA ILE A 69 6.76 26.70 -22.24
C ILE A 69 8.18 26.80 -22.79
N ALA A 70 8.39 27.75 -23.71
CA ALA A 70 9.73 28.05 -24.21
C ALA A 70 10.52 28.89 -23.20
N VAL A 71 11.65 28.36 -22.73
CA VAL A 71 12.65 29.11 -21.95
C VAL A 71 13.81 29.50 -22.87
N PRO A 72 14.08 30.80 -23.06
CA PRO A 72 15.19 31.24 -23.91
C PRO A 72 16.53 30.65 -23.45
N GLY A 73 17.27 30.09 -24.41
CA GLY A 73 18.57 29.45 -24.18
C GLY A 73 18.50 28.00 -23.69
N LEU A 74 17.31 27.47 -23.38
CA LEU A 74 17.17 26.07 -22.98
C LEU A 74 17.21 25.15 -24.21
N ASP A 75 18.38 24.55 -24.43
CA ASP A 75 18.63 23.47 -25.39
C ASP A 75 19.34 22.29 -24.70
N GLU A 76 19.66 21.26 -25.48
CA GLU A 76 20.34 20.06 -24.97
C GLU A 76 21.71 20.39 -24.34
N THR A 77 22.45 21.32 -24.94
CA THR A 77 23.77 21.72 -24.43
C THR A 77 23.62 22.42 -23.09
N ALA A 78 22.65 23.33 -22.96
CA ALA A 78 22.34 24.00 -21.70
C ALA A 78 21.90 23.02 -20.61
N LEU A 79 21.12 21.98 -20.95
CA LEU A 79 20.76 20.91 -20.02
C LEU A 79 22.01 20.16 -19.53
N ARG A 80 22.87 19.69 -20.45
CA ARG A 80 24.11 19.00 -20.09
C ARG A 80 24.98 19.84 -19.16
N LYS A 81 25.15 21.13 -19.47
CA LYS A 81 25.90 22.09 -18.64
C LYS A 81 25.28 22.24 -17.26
N ALA A 82 23.96 22.40 -17.17
CA ALA A 82 23.25 22.54 -15.90
C ALA A 82 23.43 21.31 -15.01
N LEU A 83 23.30 20.10 -15.57
CA LEU A 83 23.52 18.86 -14.83
C LEU A 83 24.96 18.75 -14.33
N ALA A 84 25.94 18.95 -15.22
CA ALA A 84 27.36 18.84 -14.86
C ALA A 84 27.79 19.87 -13.81
N LEU A 85 27.35 21.13 -13.95
CA LEU A 85 27.60 22.18 -12.96
C LEU A 85 26.96 21.85 -11.61
N TYR A 86 25.75 21.29 -11.61
CA TYR A 86 25.08 20.87 -10.39
C TYR A 86 25.79 19.69 -9.72
N THR A 87 26.31 18.71 -10.47
CA THR A 87 27.06 17.57 -9.89
C THR A 87 28.24 18.01 -9.02
N ILE A 88 28.89 19.12 -9.36
CA ILE A 88 30.05 19.66 -8.63
C ILE A 88 29.75 20.91 -7.81
N HIS A 89 28.49 21.27 -7.59
CA HIS A 89 28.11 22.56 -6.99
C HIS A 89 28.32 22.67 -5.47
N ASP A 90 28.62 21.56 -4.79
CA ASP A 90 28.71 21.50 -3.32
C ASP A 90 30.08 21.01 -2.84
N LEU A 91 31.12 21.14 -3.68
CA LEU A 91 32.48 20.69 -3.36
C LEU A 91 33.11 21.42 -2.17
N HIS A 92 32.62 22.61 -1.83
CA HIS A 92 33.06 23.31 -0.63
C HIS A 92 32.72 22.58 0.67
N LYS A 93 31.80 21.60 0.64
CA LYS A 93 31.42 20.79 1.80
C LYS A 93 32.28 19.53 1.98
N ASP A 94 33.21 19.27 1.07
CA ASP A 94 34.17 18.18 1.23
C ASP A 94 35.31 18.63 2.16
N ASN A 95 35.43 17.95 3.30
CA ASN A 95 36.43 18.23 4.34
C ASN A 95 37.89 18.05 3.85
N GLN A 96 38.10 17.41 2.70
CA GLN A 96 39.42 17.24 2.09
C GLN A 96 39.83 18.42 1.19
N VAL A 97 38.94 19.39 0.94
CA VAL A 97 39.23 20.52 0.05
C VAL A 97 39.95 21.63 0.80
N THR A 98 41.16 21.96 0.34
CA THR A 98 41.91 23.11 0.85
C THR A 98 41.37 24.41 0.24
N LEU A 99 40.80 25.27 1.06
CA LEU A 99 40.17 26.53 0.65
C LEU A 99 41.20 27.67 0.51
N GLN A 100 41.01 28.56 -0.47
CA GLN A 100 41.81 29.79 -0.60
C GLN A 100 41.31 30.88 0.37
N GLY A 101 42.00 31.04 1.49
CA GLY A 101 41.67 32.05 2.49
C GLY A 101 40.49 31.63 3.39
N LYS A 102 39.73 32.60 3.91
CA LYS A 102 38.75 32.36 4.99
C LYS A 102 37.32 32.02 4.52
N SER A 103 37.02 32.12 3.23
CA SER A 103 35.68 31.83 2.71
C SER A 103 35.54 30.37 2.35
N SER A 104 34.45 29.72 2.79
CA SER A 104 34.08 28.36 2.39
C SER A 104 33.96 28.20 0.88
N PHE A 105 33.67 29.27 0.13
CA PHE A 105 33.46 29.20 -1.32
C PHE A 105 34.68 29.56 -2.16
N SER A 106 35.84 29.81 -1.54
CA SER A 106 37.08 30.12 -2.24
C SER A 106 37.79 28.84 -2.70
N ILE A 107 37.11 28.01 -3.49
CA ILE A 107 37.70 26.80 -4.07
C ILE A 107 38.67 27.21 -5.20
N PRO A 108 39.92 26.68 -5.24
CA PRO A 108 40.81 26.84 -6.39
C PRO A 108 40.15 26.38 -7.69
N LEU A 109 40.42 27.07 -8.81
CA LEU A 109 39.83 26.70 -10.11
C LEU A 109 40.37 25.34 -10.58
N GLU A 110 41.64 25.08 -10.32
CA GLU A 110 42.33 23.83 -10.60
C GLU A 110 41.66 22.66 -9.89
N ARG A 111 41.19 22.86 -8.65
CA ARG A 111 40.50 21.82 -7.88
C ARG A 111 39.12 21.50 -8.45
N LEU A 112 38.40 22.52 -8.93
CA LEU A 112 37.11 22.32 -9.60
C LEU A 112 37.30 21.51 -10.89
N ARG A 113 38.33 21.85 -11.67
CA ARG A 113 38.69 21.13 -12.89
C ARG A 113 39.08 19.69 -12.61
N GLU A 114 39.96 19.45 -11.64
CA GLU A 114 40.35 18.10 -11.22
C GLU A 114 39.14 17.25 -10.90
N GLU A 115 38.19 17.79 -10.15
CA GLU A 115 36.99 17.05 -9.78
C GLU A 115 36.06 16.79 -10.97
N TYR A 116 35.95 17.78 -11.87
CA TYR A 116 35.18 17.67 -13.10
C TYR A 116 35.71 16.55 -14.01
N GLU A 117 37.02 16.52 -14.24
CA GLU A 117 37.73 15.47 -14.99
C GLU A 117 37.68 14.13 -14.24
N ARG A 118 37.77 14.13 -12.91
CA ARG A 118 37.73 12.92 -12.07
C ARG A 118 36.41 12.16 -12.19
N LEU A 119 35.31 12.87 -12.42
CA LEU A 119 33.98 12.33 -12.69
C LEU A 119 33.73 12.05 -14.19
N GLY A 120 34.62 12.51 -15.08
CA GLY A 120 34.48 12.40 -16.54
C GLY A 120 33.46 13.36 -17.14
N LEU A 121 33.13 14.45 -16.44
CA LEU A 121 32.12 15.41 -16.89
C LEU A 121 32.58 16.26 -18.10
N ASP A 122 33.89 16.32 -18.34
CA ASP A 122 34.50 16.98 -19.51
C ASP A 122 34.16 16.28 -20.83
N GLU A 123 33.97 14.96 -20.82
CA GLU A 123 33.47 14.21 -21.97
C GLU A 123 31.98 14.48 -22.22
N PHE A 124 31.23 14.81 -21.17
CA PHE A 124 29.79 15.11 -21.24
C PHE A 124 29.52 16.47 -21.85
N VAL A 125 30.24 17.49 -21.37
CA VAL A 125 30.12 18.87 -21.83
C VAL A 125 31.29 19.72 -21.34
N GLN A 126 31.71 20.69 -22.15
CA GLN A 126 32.76 21.63 -21.75
C GLN A 126 32.14 22.85 -21.04
N VAL A 127 32.71 23.22 -19.90
CA VAL A 127 32.29 24.35 -19.09
C VAL A 127 33.50 25.16 -18.64
N ASP A 128 33.33 26.48 -18.55
CA ASP A 128 34.36 27.39 -18.05
C ASP A 128 34.53 27.27 -16.52
N GLU A 129 35.78 27.28 -16.04
CA GLU A 129 36.13 27.08 -14.63
C GLU A 129 35.55 28.19 -13.72
N HIS A 130 35.43 29.43 -14.22
CA HIS A 130 34.78 30.51 -13.47
C HIS A 130 33.30 30.19 -13.24
N LEU A 131 32.60 29.65 -14.24
CA LEU A 131 31.22 29.19 -14.10
C LEU A 131 31.11 27.99 -13.14
N MET A 132 32.05 27.05 -13.15
CA MET A 132 32.11 25.96 -12.15
C MET A 132 32.17 26.50 -10.72
N ARG A 133 33.00 27.52 -10.47
CA ARG A 133 33.07 28.17 -9.15
C ARG A 133 31.82 28.97 -8.84
N ALA A 134 31.26 29.65 -9.84
CA ALA A 134 30.01 30.39 -9.68
C ALA A 134 28.82 29.46 -9.32
N ALA A 135 28.81 28.24 -9.84
CA ALA A 135 27.82 27.24 -9.47
C ALA A 135 27.92 26.83 -7.99
N ASN A 136 29.11 26.92 -7.37
CA ASN A 136 29.34 26.60 -5.96
C ASN A 136 28.94 27.69 -4.96
N VAL A 137 28.68 28.93 -5.42
CA VAL A 137 28.51 30.07 -4.51
C VAL A 137 27.05 30.45 -4.29
N HIS A 138 26.70 30.83 -3.05
CA HIS A 138 25.40 31.45 -2.76
C HIS A 138 25.35 32.93 -3.20
N LYS A 139 24.12 33.44 -3.40
CA LYS A 139 23.77 34.80 -3.90
C LYS A 139 24.54 35.97 -3.24
N ARG A 140 25.00 35.83 -2.00
CA ARG A 140 25.65 36.91 -1.22
C ARG A 140 27.19 36.84 -1.20
N SER A 141 27.80 35.92 -1.92
CA SER A 141 29.26 35.76 -1.98
C SER A 141 29.92 36.78 -2.93
N SER A 142 31.07 37.32 -2.55
CA SER A 142 31.90 38.17 -3.45
C SER A 142 32.41 37.43 -4.68
N LYS A 143 32.39 36.09 -4.66
CA LYS A 143 32.72 35.21 -5.79
C LYS A 143 31.59 35.08 -6.82
N HIS A 144 30.41 35.65 -6.56
CA HIS A 144 29.34 35.73 -7.57
C HIS A 144 29.73 36.58 -8.79
N GLY A 145 30.77 37.43 -8.66
CA GLY A 145 31.37 38.16 -9.79
C GLY A 145 31.94 37.26 -10.88
N ASP A 146 32.23 35.98 -10.62
CA ASP A 146 32.67 35.03 -11.65
C ASP A 146 31.63 34.82 -12.76
N LEU A 147 30.34 35.08 -12.49
CA LEU A 147 29.32 35.08 -13.54
C LEU A 147 29.55 36.14 -14.61
N LEU A 148 30.18 37.27 -14.25
CA LEU A 148 30.53 38.34 -15.20
C LEU A 148 31.83 38.03 -15.94
N THR A 149 32.66 37.14 -15.39
CA THR A 149 33.95 36.73 -15.98
C THR A 149 33.78 35.55 -16.93
N SER A 150 32.73 34.74 -16.75
CA SER A 150 32.50 33.55 -17.57
C SER A 150 32.31 33.90 -19.05
N ALA A 151 32.94 33.10 -19.91
CA ALA A 151 32.77 33.22 -21.36
C ALA A 151 31.44 32.65 -21.87
N ASP A 152 30.65 31.97 -21.01
CA ASP A 152 29.37 31.39 -21.41
C ASP A 152 28.27 32.47 -21.49
N PRO A 153 27.66 32.71 -22.67
CA PRO A 153 26.61 33.72 -22.82
C PRO A 153 25.35 33.42 -21.99
N GLN A 154 25.19 32.18 -21.51
CA GLN A 154 24.09 31.74 -20.66
C GLN A 154 24.49 31.55 -19.18
N ALA A 155 25.66 32.02 -18.74
CA ALA A 155 26.17 31.82 -17.39
C ALA A 155 25.13 32.11 -16.29
N GLY A 156 24.43 33.25 -16.36
CA GLY A 156 23.39 33.60 -15.40
C GLY A 156 22.19 32.65 -15.39
N ARG A 157 21.82 32.09 -16.55
CA ARG A 157 20.72 31.12 -16.68
C ARG A 157 21.13 29.74 -16.16
N LEU A 158 22.35 29.30 -16.47
CA LEU A 158 22.91 28.05 -15.97
C LEU A 158 23.03 28.08 -14.45
N TRP A 159 23.50 29.19 -13.89
CA TRP A 159 23.52 29.39 -12.44
C TRP A 159 22.13 29.33 -11.82
N LEU A 160 21.11 29.92 -12.47
CA LEU A 160 19.73 29.82 -12.01
C LEU A 160 19.22 28.36 -11.98
N TRP A 161 19.55 27.55 -12.99
CA TRP A 161 19.21 26.12 -13.00
C TRP A 161 19.87 25.36 -11.86
N VAL A 162 21.16 25.61 -11.58
CA VAL A 162 21.88 25.03 -10.44
C VAL A 162 21.19 25.39 -9.12
N ARG A 163 20.75 26.65 -8.94
CA ARG A 163 20.05 27.07 -7.71
C ARG A 163 18.67 26.45 -7.58
N ILE A 164 17.95 26.22 -8.68
CA ILE A 164 16.68 25.49 -8.68
C ILE A 164 16.92 24.04 -8.26
N ALA A 165 17.90 23.35 -8.85
CA ALA A 165 18.25 21.97 -8.50
C ALA A 165 18.66 21.84 -7.02
N ASP A 166 19.52 22.73 -6.53
CA ASP A 166 19.93 22.80 -5.11
C ASP A 166 18.73 22.99 -4.17
N THR A 167 17.80 23.88 -4.54
CA THR A 167 16.57 24.09 -3.77
C THR A 167 15.69 22.84 -3.76
N LEU A 168 15.50 22.19 -4.91
CA LEU A 168 14.71 20.95 -5.02
C LEU A 168 15.31 19.81 -4.19
N ALA A 169 16.64 19.73 -4.11
CA ALA A 169 17.35 18.70 -3.35
C ALA A 169 17.30 18.90 -1.82
N SER A 170 17.09 20.16 -1.38
CA SER A 170 17.26 20.56 0.03
C SER A 170 15.95 20.69 0.81
N VAL A 171 14.83 20.89 0.13
CA VAL A 171 13.51 21.12 0.74
C VAL A 171 12.97 19.86 1.42
N GLU A 172 12.40 20.02 2.61
CA GLU A 172 11.92 18.91 3.44
C GLU A 172 10.39 18.77 3.44
N THR A 173 9.69 19.82 3.03
CA THR A 173 8.23 19.82 2.94
C THR A 173 7.73 20.47 1.64
N PRO A 174 6.53 20.11 1.17
CA PRO A 174 5.92 20.77 0.01
C PRO A 174 5.73 22.28 0.21
N GLU A 175 5.37 22.71 1.43
CA GLU A 175 5.18 24.14 1.78
C GLU A 175 6.49 24.92 1.63
N GLU A 176 7.58 24.40 2.20
CA GLU A 176 8.92 24.99 2.06
C GLU A 176 9.34 25.07 0.59
N ALA A 177 9.05 24.03 -0.19
CA ALA A 177 9.36 24.01 -1.61
C ALA A 177 8.65 25.14 -2.38
N VAL A 178 7.36 25.39 -2.10
CA VAL A 178 6.63 26.51 -2.70
C VAL A 178 7.27 27.85 -2.32
N ALA A 179 7.62 28.04 -1.04
CA ALA A 179 8.21 29.29 -0.56
C ALA A 179 9.57 29.57 -1.20
N SER A 180 10.43 28.55 -1.26
CA SER A 180 11.82 28.66 -1.72
C SER A 180 11.95 28.76 -3.24
N LEU A 181 11.11 28.05 -4.00
CA LEU A 181 11.20 28.02 -5.47
C LEU A 181 10.53 29.21 -6.15
N ARG A 182 9.56 29.87 -5.49
CA ARG A 182 8.74 30.94 -6.10
C ARG A 182 9.59 32.03 -6.77
N GLY A 183 10.64 32.50 -6.10
CA GLY A 183 11.52 33.54 -6.63
C GLY A 183 12.29 33.06 -7.87
N TYR A 184 12.88 31.87 -7.80
CA TYR A 184 13.66 31.31 -8.90
C TYR A 184 12.81 31.00 -10.14
N LEU A 185 11.58 30.52 -9.95
CA LEU A 185 10.66 30.30 -11.08
C LEU A 185 10.23 31.61 -11.73
N ALA A 186 9.98 32.66 -10.95
CA ALA A 186 9.71 33.99 -11.49
C ALA A 186 10.90 34.54 -12.32
N ASP A 187 12.14 34.25 -11.89
CA ASP A 187 13.36 34.60 -12.63
C ASP A 187 13.56 33.77 -13.91
N LEU A 188 12.97 32.56 -14.01
CA LEU A 188 12.98 31.76 -15.24
C LEU A 188 12.20 32.42 -16.37
N GLY A 189 11.06 33.04 -16.06
CA GLY A 189 10.28 33.75 -17.06
C GLY A 189 8.94 34.29 -16.57
N PRO A 190 8.31 35.17 -17.37
CA PRO A 190 7.07 35.85 -17.01
C PRO A 190 5.88 34.88 -16.79
N VAL A 191 5.98 33.65 -17.30
CA VAL A 191 4.94 32.63 -17.14
C VAL A 191 4.72 32.20 -15.68
N PHE A 192 5.70 32.43 -14.80
CA PHE A 192 5.62 32.15 -13.35
C PHE A 192 5.56 33.43 -12.50
N ALA A 193 5.66 34.61 -13.13
CA ALA A 193 5.76 35.87 -12.40
C ALA A 193 4.40 36.21 -11.76
N PRO A 194 4.32 36.46 -10.45
CA PRO A 194 3.04 36.69 -9.77
C PRO A 194 2.40 38.07 -10.07
N LYS A 195 3.07 38.94 -10.84
CA LYS A 195 2.69 40.35 -11.02
C LYS A 195 2.09 40.60 -12.41
N SER A 196 1.15 41.56 -12.48
CA SER A 196 0.31 41.86 -13.64
C SER A 196 1.07 42.11 -14.96
N PRO A 197 0.72 41.43 -16.09
CA PRO A 197 -0.26 40.35 -16.14
C PRO A 197 0.26 39.12 -15.37
N PRO A 198 -0.52 38.56 -14.43
CA PRO A 198 -0.05 37.46 -13.62
C PRO A 198 0.34 36.27 -14.52
N GLY A 199 1.38 35.56 -14.10
CA GLY A 199 1.89 34.37 -14.76
C GLY A 199 0.80 33.32 -14.94
N LYS A 200 1.00 32.44 -15.91
CA LYS A 200 0.05 31.37 -16.23
C LYS A 200 0.12 30.20 -15.26
N TYR A 201 1.26 30.00 -14.58
CA TYR A 201 1.49 28.87 -13.70
C TYR A 201 2.01 29.30 -12.32
N ALA A 202 1.64 28.53 -11.30
CA ALA A 202 2.09 28.68 -9.94
C ALA A 202 2.36 27.31 -9.30
N LEU A 203 3.05 27.32 -8.16
CA LEU A 203 3.26 26.12 -7.36
C LEU A 203 2.13 25.94 -6.34
N TYR A 204 1.68 24.70 -6.21
CA TYR A 204 0.66 24.26 -5.27
C TYR A 204 1.13 23.02 -4.55
N TYR A 205 0.49 22.67 -3.44
CA TYR A 205 0.75 21.41 -2.76
C TYR A 205 -0.50 20.88 -2.06
N HIS A 206 -0.49 19.58 -1.80
CA HIS A 206 -1.30 19.00 -0.73
C HIS A 206 -0.39 18.48 0.37
N GLN A 207 -0.95 18.38 1.57
CA GLN A 207 -0.28 17.76 2.70
C GLN A 207 -1.27 16.96 3.54
N ILE A 208 -0.83 15.84 4.11
CA ILE A 208 -1.52 15.11 5.15
C ILE A 208 -0.77 15.25 6.47
N LYS A 209 -1.47 15.64 7.52
CA LYS A 209 -0.85 15.88 8.85
C LYS A 209 -0.59 14.59 9.62
N ASP A 210 -1.33 13.53 9.33
CA ASP A 210 -1.20 12.22 9.99
C ASP A 210 -0.64 11.20 9.00
N VAL A 211 0.65 10.87 9.14
CA VAL A 211 1.36 9.92 8.28
C VAL A 211 1.33 8.53 8.91
N ARG A 212 0.76 7.55 8.19
CA ARG A 212 0.56 6.18 8.67
C ARG A 212 1.38 5.15 7.91
N GLY A 213 1.36 5.21 6.58
CA GLY A 213 1.96 4.19 5.72
C GLY A 213 1.20 4.01 4.41
N VAL A 214 0.66 2.80 4.19
CA VAL A 214 0.07 2.42 2.89
C VAL A 214 -1.18 3.24 2.60
N LEU A 215 -2.03 3.48 3.60
CA LEU A 215 -3.22 4.33 3.47
C LEU A 215 -2.82 5.76 3.10
N THR A 216 -1.79 6.32 3.73
CA THR A 216 -1.29 7.66 3.41
C THR A 216 -0.82 7.74 1.96
N GLN A 217 -0.09 6.73 1.49
CA GLN A 217 0.34 6.64 0.09
C GLN A 217 -0.84 6.58 -0.88
N LEU A 218 -1.87 5.79 -0.56
CA LEU A 218 -3.09 5.69 -1.36
C LEU A 218 -3.85 7.03 -1.41
N VAL A 219 -3.93 7.74 -0.28
CA VAL A 219 -4.52 9.08 -0.23
C VAL A 219 -3.72 10.04 -1.12
N HIS A 220 -2.39 10.02 -1.05
CA HIS A 220 -1.55 10.86 -1.91
C HIS A 220 -1.76 10.57 -3.40
N GLN A 221 -1.84 9.29 -3.79
CA GLN A 221 -2.11 8.89 -5.18
C GLN A 221 -3.49 9.38 -5.64
N ALA A 222 -4.53 9.14 -4.84
CA ALA A 222 -5.89 9.56 -5.18
C ALA A 222 -6.01 11.10 -5.29
N VAL A 223 -5.37 11.85 -4.39
CA VAL A 223 -5.34 13.33 -4.45
C VAL A 223 -4.59 13.80 -5.71
N ALA A 224 -3.39 13.26 -5.96
CA ALA A 224 -2.57 13.65 -7.12
C ALA A 224 -3.30 13.39 -8.44
N GLN A 225 -3.89 12.20 -8.60
CA GLN A 225 -4.63 11.83 -9.80
C GLN A 225 -5.81 12.77 -10.07
N ARG A 226 -6.57 13.13 -9.02
CA ARG A 226 -7.70 14.05 -9.19
C ARG A 226 -7.25 15.47 -9.50
N LEU A 227 -6.20 15.98 -8.86
CA LEU A 227 -5.65 17.31 -9.16
C LEU A 227 -5.11 17.38 -10.60
N GLU A 228 -4.48 16.31 -11.08
CA GLU A 228 -4.04 16.22 -12.47
C GLU A 228 -5.22 16.25 -13.45
N GLN A 229 -6.21 15.38 -13.25
CA GLN A 229 -7.35 15.20 -14.16
C GLN A 229 -8.34 16.37 -14.14
N GLU A 230 -8.63 16.94 -12.96
CA GLU A 230 -9.67 17.95 -12.79
C GLU A 230 -9.13 19.38 -12.80
N CYS A 231 -7.87 19.59 -12.40
CA CYS A 231 -7.27 20.91 -12.25
C CYS A 231 -6.06 21.16 -13.16
N GLY A 232 -5.62 20.17 -13.94
CA GLY A 232 -4.46 20.29 -14.83
C GLY A 232 -3.14 20.47 -14.09
N PHE A 233 -3.03 19.93 -12.86
CA PHE A 233 -1.80 19.99 -12.08
C PHE A 233 -0.79 18.95 -12.58
N PHE A 234 0.49 19.23 -12.40
CA PHE A 234 1.58 18.33 -12.72
C PHE A 234 2.40 18.06 -11.46
N PRO A 235 2.52 16.81 -10.99
CA PRO A 235 3.30 16.49 -9.80
C PRO A 235 4.80 16.63 -10.05
N LEU A 236 5.48 17.44 -9.22
CA LEU A 236 6.91 17.72 -9.31
C LEU A 236 7.73 16.91 -8.31
N LEU A 237 7.40 16.98 -7.02
CA LEU A 237 8.14 16.32 -5.95
C LEU A 237 7.18 15.61 -5.00
N TYR A 238 7.52 14.37 -4.64
CA TYR A 238 6.77 13.58 -3.68
C TYR A 238 7.51 13.58 -2.33
N PHE A 239 6.78 13.88 -1.27
CA PHE A 239 7.25 13.92 0.11
C PHE A 239 6.46 12.89 0.92
N ALA A 240 7.01 12.46 2.07
CA ALA A 240 6.29 11.56 2.99
C ALA A 240 4.95 12.13 3.49
N THR A 241 4.82 13.46 3.50
CA THR A 241 3.64 14.18 3.98
C THR A 241 2.77 14.72 2.85
N GLY A 242 3.18 14.67 1.58
CA GLY A 242 2.44 15.38 0.54
C GLY A 242 3.12 15.41 -0.83
N THR A 243 2.62 16.26 -1.71
CA THR A 243 3.16 16.38 -3.07
C THR A 243 3.15 17.84 -3.49
N LEU A 244 4.24 18.27 -4.12
CA LEU A 244 4.39 19.55 -4.77
C LEU A 244 3.91 19.44 -6.22
N TYR A 245 3.15 20.43 -6.69
CA TYR A 245 2.63 20.52 -8.04
C TYR A 245 2.99 21.84 -8.71
N ALA A 246 3.14 21.81 -10.03
CA ALA A 246 2.97 22.99 -10.87
C ALA A 246 1.59 22.95 -11.53
N GLY A 247 0.83 24.04 -11.45
CA GLY A 247 -0.54 24.10 -11.96
C GLY A 247 -0.91 25.49 -12.48
N PRO A 248 -2.07 25.63 -13.17
CA PRO A 248 -2.55 26.92 -13.64
C PRO A 248 -2.73 27.92 -12.49
N ALA A 249 -2.28 29.16 -12.66
CA ALA A 249 -2.42 30.21 -11.64
C ALA A 249 -3.90 30.59 -11.39
N GLN A 250 -4.73 30.46 -12.42
CA GLN A 250 -6.18 30.62 -12.34
C GLN A 250 -6.85 29.24 -12.38
N VAL A 251 -6.87 28.57 -11.24
CA VAL A 251 -7.55 27.27 -11.08
C VAL A 251 -8.98 27.48 -10.59
N LYS A 252 -9.93 26.75 -11.17
CA LYS A 252 -11.28 26.65 -10.60
C LYS A 252 -11.18 25.73 -9.39
N VAL A 253 -11.36 26.30 -8.19
CA VAL A 253 -11.36 25.53 -6.95
C VAL A 253 -12.45 24.45 -7.02
N PRO A 254 -12.10 23.16 -6.85
CA PRO A 254 -13.10 22.09 -6.82
C PRO A 254 -13.97 22.22 -5.57
N ASP A 255 -15.22 21.75 -5.68
CA ASP A 255 -16.08 21.61 -4.51
C ASP A 255 -15.43 20.65 -3.51
N HIS A 256 -15.18 21.12 -2.29
CA HIS A 256 -14.36 20.41 -1.30
C HIS A 256 -14.97 19.05 -0.93
N GLU A 257 -16.29 19.00 -0.69
CA GLU A 257 -17.00 17.76 -0.35
C GLU A 257 -16.92 16.75 -1.50
N ARG A 258 -17.23 17.17 -2.72
CA ARG A 258 -17.11 16.31 -3.91
C ARG A 258 -15.66 15.88 -4.16
N PHE A 259 -14.68 16.73 -3.88
CA PHE A 259 -13.26 16.41 -3.99
C PHE A 259 -12.86 15.32 -2.97
N ILE A 260 -13.27 15.44 -1.72
CA ILE A 260 -13.03 14.41 -0.70
C ILE A 260 -13.71 13.09 -1.09
N GLN A 261 -14.98 13.12 -1.54
CA GLN A 261 -15.69 11.88 -1.85
C GLN A 261 -15.03 11.06 -2.96
N GLY A 262 -14.56 11.68 -4.04
CA GLY A 262 -13.84 10.92 -5.06
C GLY A 262 -12.40 10.54 -4.66
N VAL A 263 -11.76 11.24 -3.72
CA VAL A 263 -10.50 10.74 -3.10
C VAL A 263 -10.80 9.45 -2.33
N ILE A 264 -11.91 9.43 -1.57
CA ILE A 264 -12.39 8.24 -0.86
C ILE A 264 -12.71 7.11 -1.84
N ASP A 265 -13.37 7.40 -2.95
CA ASP A 265 -13.67 6.40 -3.98
C ASP A 265 -12.39 5.78 -4.54
N GLY A 266 -11.36 6.59 -4.81
CA GLY A 266 -10.04 6.11 -5.24
C GLY A 266 -9.37 5.21 -4.19
N VAL A 267 -9.37 5.64 -2.92
CA VAL A 267 -8.76 4.87 -1.82
C VAL A 267 -9.50 3.55 -1.59
N LEU A 268 -10.83 3.55 -1.52
CA LEU A 268 -11.62 2.34 -1.30
C LEU A 268 -11.61 1.43 -2.54
N GLY A 269 -11.53 2.00 -3.75
CA GLY A 269 -11.34 1.24 -4.98
C GLY A 269 -10.01 0.48 -5.01
N ALA A 270 -8.97 0.97 -4.33
CA ALA A 270 -7.70 0.25 -4.22
C ALA A 270 -7.81 -1.09 -3.46
N LEU A 271 -8.84 -1.29 -2.64
CA LEU A 271 -9.07 -2.56 -1.93
C LEU A 271 -9.29 -3.71 -2.92
N THR A 272 -10.03 -3.47 -4.01
CA THR A 272 -10.27 -4.49 -5.03
C THR A 272 -9.15 -4.56 -6.06
N GLN A 273 -8.47 -3.44 -6.35
CA GLN A 273 -7.32 -3.44 -7.28
C GLN A 273 -6.13 -4.23 -6.72
N TYR A 274 -5.81 -4.09 -5.43
CA TYR A 274 -4.73 -4.87 -4.82
C TYR A 274 -5.14 -6.30 -4.47
N ALA A 275 -6.40 -6.65 -4.71
CA ALA A 275 -6.90 -7.99 -4.48
C ALA A 275 -6.75 -8.91 -5.71
N SER A 276 -6.36 -8.40 -6.88
CA SER A 276 -6.42 -9.17 -8.13
C SER A 276 -5.33 -10.23 -8.33
N ASP A 277 -4.30 -10.30 -7.48
CA ASP A 277 -3.21 -11.29 -7.56
C ASP A 277 -2.91 -11.83 -6.16
N ASP A 278 -2.98 -13.17 -5.93
CA ASP A 278 -2.63 -14.04 -4.77
C ASP A 278 -2.76 -13.49 -3.32
N GLY A 279 -2.40 -12.24 -3.07
CA GLY A 279 -2.58 -11.47 -1.85
C GLY A 279 -4.02 -11.37 -1.35
N ALA A 280 -5.06 -11.33 -2.20
CA ALA A 280 -6.44 -11.38 -1.70
C ALA A 280 -6.79 -12.70 -1.04
N LYS A 281 -6.41 -13.81 -1.69
CA LYS A 281 -6.63 -15.16 -1.18
C LYS A 281 -5.87 -15.36 0.12
N GLY A 282 -4.59 -14.99 0.15
CA GLY A 282 -3.76 -14.96 1.36
C GLY A 282 -4.35 -14.09 2.47
N ALA A 283 -4.85 -12.90 2.13
CA ALA A 283 -5.48 -11.99 3.08
C ALA A 283 -6.79 -12.57 3.64
N ALA A 284 -7.66 -13.10 2.78
CA ALA A 284 -8.94 -13.67 3.13
C ALA A 284 -8.81 -14.93 4.00
N LEU A 285 -7.78 -15.77 3.75
CA LEU A 285 -7.48 -16.95 4.57
C LEU A 285 -7.29 -16.61 6.05
N THR A 286 -6.71 -15.44 6.36
CA THR A 286 -6.53 -15.02 7.75
C THR A 286 -7.81 -14.48 8.41
N GLY A 287 -8.77 -14.05 7.59
CA GLY A 287 -10.10 -13.67 8.02
C GLY A 287 -11.06 -14.85 8.16
N LEU A 288 -10.58 -16.09 8.11
CA LEU A 288 -11.42 -17.28 8.28
C LEU A 288 -11.89 -17.46 9.73
N ARG A 289 -13.20 -17.63 9.91
CA ARG A 289 -13.81 -17.99 11.20
C ARG A 289 -13.86 -19.51 11.35
N LYS A 290 -12.75 -20.11 11.82
CA LYS A 290 -12.67 -21.57 12.05
C LYS A 290 -13.86 -22.06 12.90
N GLY A 291 -14.53 -23.12 12.43
CA GLY A 291 -15.69 -23.72 13.09
C GLY A 291 -17.03 -22.97 12.89
N ARG A 292 -17.01 -21.81 12.20
CA ARG A 292 -18.23 -21.10 11.78
C ARG A 292 -18.47 -21.10 10.27
N TYR A 293 -17.54 -21.63 9.47
CA TYR A 293 -17.69 -21.74 8.00
C TYR A 293 -18.01 -20.39 7.33
N ASP A 294 -17.42 -19.30 7.83
CA ASP A 294 -17.64 -17.92 7.37
C ASP A 294 -16.32 -17.13 7.42
N PHE A 295 -16.35 -15.92 6.84
CA PHE A 295 -15.25 -14.96 6.79
C PHE A 295 -15.58 -13.74 7.65
N GLU A 296 -14.56 -13.08 8.20
CA GLU A 296 -14.71 -11.78 8.86
C GLU A 296 -15.29 -10.72 7.91
N ASP A 297 -16.10 -9.80 8.45
CA ASP A 297 -16.85 -8.84 7.63
C ASP A 297 -15.93 -7.96 6.77
N PHE A 298 -14.71 -7.69 7.23
CA PHE A 298 -13.72 -6.92 6.48
C PHE A 298 -13.21 -7.65 5.22
N VAL A 299 -13.30 -8.98 5.15
CA VAL A 299 -12.85 -9.75 3.97
C VAL A 299 -13.70 -9.39 2.76
N TYR A 300 -14.99 -9.17 2.96
CA TYR A 300 -15.93 -8.72 1.93
C TYR A 300 -15.60 -7.32 1.38
N SER A 301 -14.70 -6.55 2.01
CA SER A 301 -14.27 -5.26 1.46
C SER A 301 -13.29 -5.40 0.28
N PHE A 302 -12.63 -6.54 0.12
CA PHE A 302 -11.62 -6.74 -0.93
C PHE A 302 -11.82 -8.04 -1.73
N ALA A 303 -12.25 -9.15 -1.10
CA ALA A 303 -12.47 -10.42 -1.78
C ALA A 303 -13.86 -10.50 -2.41
N ASP A 304 -13.93 -11.03 -3.63
CA ASP A 304 -15.19 -11.36 -4.29
C ASP A 304 -15.67 -12.78 -3.92
N VAL A 305 -16.91 -13.11 -4.32
CA VAL A 305 -17.53 -14.41 -3.99
C VAL A 305 -16.72 -15.57 -4.57
N SER A 306 -16.20 -15.42 -5.78
CA SER A 306 -15.35 -16.43 -6.42
C SER A 306 -14.14 -16.77 -5.56
N THR A 307 -13.39 -15.76 -5.11
CA THR A 307 -12.21 -15.92 -4.24
C THR A 307 -12.57 -16.60 -2.93
N LEU A 308 -13.69 -16.21 -2.30
CA LEU A 308 -14.15 -16.81 -1.04
C LEU A 308 -14.47 -18.31 -1.21
N LEU A 309 -15.15 -18.67 -2.29
CA LEU A 309 -15.53 -20.04 -2.56
C LEU A 309 -14.37 -20.89 -3.04
N GLU A 310 -13.40 -20.32 -3.74
CA GLU A 310 -12.16 -21.01 -4.09
C GLU A 310 -11.40 -21.43 -2.82
N ILE A 311 -11.30 -20.53 -1.83
CA ILE A 311 -10.75 -20.86 -0.50
C ILE A 311 -11.52 -22.00 0.16
N ALA A 312 -12.85 -21.96 0.11
CA ALA A 312 -13.69 -23.02 0.68
C ALA A 312 -13.45 -24.37 -0.01
N ARG A 313 -13.33 -24.37 -1.35
CA ARG A 313 -13.07 -25.56 -2.17
C ARG A 313 -11.74 -26.20 -1.80
N GLU A 314 -10.65 -25.43 -1.75
CA GLU A 314 -9.32 -25.95 -1.41
C GLU A 314 -9.29 -26.57 -0.01
N ARG A 315 -9.97 -25.94 0.95
CA ARG A 315 -10.07 -26.47 2.31
C ARG A 315 -10.90 -27.75 2.39
N ALA A 316 -11.96 -27.86 1.59
CA ALA A 316 -12.72 -29.09 1.44
C ALA A 316 -11.86 -30.19 0.78
N GLY A 317 -11.08 -29.86 -0.24
CA GLY A 317 -10.12 -30.76 -0.90
C GLY A 317 -8.99 -31.26 0.02
N GLY A 318 -8.58 -30.46 1.00
CA GLY A 318 -7.57 -30.86 2.00
C GLY A 318 -8.09 -31.71 3.17
N ARG A 319 -9.41 -31.93 3.32
CA ARG A 319 -9.98 -32.72 4.43
C ARG A 319 -10.14 -34.19 4.07
N GLY A 320 -9.51 -35.12 4.79
CA GLY A 320 -9.89 -36.54 4.75
C GLY A 320 -10.88 -36.90 5.87
N SER A 321 -12.01 -37.53 5.55
CA SER A 321 -13.04 -37.89 6.54
C SER A 321 -13.88 -39.09 6.08
N LYS A 322 -14.09 -40.08 6.95
CA LYS A 322 -14.97 -41.23 6.65
C LYS A 322 -16.46 -40.94 6.90
N GLY A 323 -16.97 -39.77 6.50
CA GLY A 323 -18.39 -39.40 6.67
C GLY A 323 -18.91 -39.21 8.10
N LYS A 324 -18.05 -39.19 9.13
CA LYS A 324 -18.47 -39.12 10.55
C LYS A 324 -19.27 -37.86 10.88
N ASP A 325 -18.89 -36.73 10.30
CA ASP A 325 -19.53 -35.44 10.57
C ASP A 325 -20.92 -35.33 9.91
N VAL A 326 -21.12 -36.01 8.77
CA VAL A 326 -22.42 -36.14 8.10
C VAL A 326 -23.42 -36.85 9.01
N VAL A 327 -23.09 -38.07 9.45
CA VAL A 327 -23.96 -38.85 10.33
C VAL A 327 -24.22 -38.11 11.65
N SER A 328 -23.19 -37.48 12.21
CA SER A 328 -23.31 -36.70 13.44
C SER A 328 -24.23 -35.47 13.30
N ASP A 329 -24.33 -34.88 12.12
CA ASP A 329 -25.23 -33.74 11.89
C ASP A 329 -26.68 -34.16 11.71
N LEU A 330 -26.92 -35.33 11.09
CA LEU A 330 -28.24 -35.95 11.00
C LEU A 330 -28.74 -36.39 12.38
N ASP A 331 -27.89 -37.05 13.17
CA ASP A 331 -28.22 -37.57 14.51
C ASP A 331 -28.54 -36.46 15.54
N LYS A 332 -28.15 -35.20 15.26
CA LYS A 332 -28.47 -34.04 16.11
C LYS A 332 -29.83 -33.41 15.82
N LEU A 333 -30.54 -33.84 14.78
CA LEU A 333 -31.86 -33.31 14.44
C LEU A 333 -32.98 -33.90 15.31
N PRO A 334 -33.06 -35.23 15.52
CA PRO A 334 -34.10 -35.83 16.36
C PRO A 334 -34.19 -35.18 17.75
N GLY A 335 -35.42 -35.00 18.24
CA GLY A 335 -35.68 -34.42 19.56
C GLY A 335 -35.53 -32.90 19.67
N LYS A 336 -35.17 -32.19 18.58
CA LYS A 336 -35.19 -30.73 18.57
C LYS A 336 -36.60 -30.16 18.43
N GLN A 337 -36.81 -28.98 19.04
CA GLN A 337 -38.08 -28.26 18.91
C GLN A 337 -38.34 -27.84 17.46
N GLY A 338 -39.50 -28.23 16.91
CA GLY A 338 -39.90 -27.95 15.53
C GLY A 338 -39.66 -29.11 14.56
N VAL A 339 -39.14 -30.25 15.03
CA VAL A 339 -39.03 -31.48 14.25
C VAL A 339 -40.33 -32.29 14.36
N PRO A 340 -40.94 -32.75 13.24
CA PRO A 340 -42.16 -33.56 13.26
C PRO A 340 -42.01 -34.90 13.98
N GLU A 341 -43.13 -35.47 14.44
CA GLU A 341 -43.16 -36.86 14.92
C GLU A 341 -42.76 -37.83 13.79
N GLY A 342 -42.03 -38.90 14.12
CA GLY A 342 -41.51 -39.88 13.15
C GLY A 342 -40.13 -39.57 12.58
N TRP A 343 -39.43 -38.58 13.14
CA TRP A 343 -38.02 -38.25 12.90
C TRP A 343 -37.18 -38.61 14.15
N ASP A 344 -37.25 -39.88 14.54
CA ASP A 344 -36.82 -40.35 15.86
C ASP A 344 -35.31 -40.67 15.96
N ASN A 345 -34.67 -40.91 14.82
CA ASN A 345 -33.25 -41.30 14.72
C ASN A 345 -32.68 -40.96 13.33
N VAL A 346 -31.37 -41.18 13.15
CA VAL A 346 -30.66 -40.88 11.90
C VAL A 346 -31.24 -41.61 10.68
N GLU A 347 -31.74 -42.83 10.83
CA GLU A 347 -32.32 -43.63 9.75
C GLU A 347 -33.67 -43.07 9.27
N THR A 348 -34.52 -42.64 10.21
CA THR A 348 -35.81 -42.01 9.88
C THR A 348 -35.61 -40.64 9.23
N VAL A 349 -34.65 -39.85 9.74
CA VAL A 349 -34.22 -38.58 9.12
C VAL A 349 -33.76 -38.80 7.68
N ALA A 350 -32.86 -39.77 7.47
CA ALA A 350 -32.36 -40.09 6.13
C ALA A 350 -33.47 -40.52 5.17
N ARG A 351 -34.43 -41.34 5.65
CA ARG A 351 -35.57 -41.79 4.86
C ARG A 351 -36.47 -40.64 4.38
N HIS A 352 -36.85 -39.73 5.29
CA HIS A 352 -37.69 -38.58 4.93
C HIS A 352 -36.99 -37.59 4.00
N LEU A 353 -35.67 -37.62 3.97
CA LEU A 353 -34.84 -36.75 3.12
C LEU A 353 -34.34 -37.46 1.85
N GLU A 354 -34.86 -38.66 1.57
CA GLU A 354 -34.52 -39.49 0.41
C GLU A 354 -33.02 -39.82 0.30
N MET A 355 -32.37 -40.07 1.43
CA MET A 355 -30.96 -40.42 1.51
C MET A 355 -30.76 -41.88 1.93
N ASP A 356 -29.73 -42.51 1.38
CA ASP A 356 -29.24 -43.81 1.81
C ASP A 356 -27.91 -43.65 2.56
N LEU A 357 -27.86 -44.17 3.78
CA LEU A 357 -26.69 -44.08 4.67
C LEU A 357 -25.69 -45.22 4.43
N ASP A 358 -26.11 -46.32 3.78
CA ASP A 358 -25.23 -47.45 3.46
C ASP A 358 -24.46 -47.18 2.17
N GLN A 359 -23.46 -46.30 2.27
CA GLN A 359 -22.66 -45.86 1.13
C GLN A 359 -21.20 -46.31 1.23
N PRO A 360 -20.50 -46.51 0.11
CA PRO A 360 -19.07 -46.80 0.11
C PRO A 360 -18.26 -45.72 0.83
N ASP A 361 -17.14 -46.12 1.48
CA ASP A 361 -16.21 -45.19 2.16
C ASP A 361 -15.83 -43.98 1.27
N ALA A 362 -15.64 -44.20 -0.04
CA ALA A 362 -15.31 -43.14 -0.99
C ALA A 362 -16.45 -42.12 -1.18
N PHE A 363 -17.71 -42.58 -1.22
CA PHE A 363 -18.85 -41.68 -1.30
C PHE A 363 -19.00 -40.87 0.00
N LEU A 364 -18.84 -41.53 1.16
CA LEU A 364 -18.91 -40.86 2.45
C LEU A 364 -17.84 -39.77 2.62
N ASP A 365 -16.64 -39.97 2.07
CA ASP A 365 -15.58 -38.94 2.04
C ASP A 365 -15.98 -37.76 1.15
N HIS A 366 -16.45 -38.00 -0.08
CA HIS A 366 -16.94 -36.95 -0.96
C HIS A 366 -18.11 -36.18 -0.35
N TRP A 367 -19.02 -36.88 0.32
CA TRP A 367 -20.18 -36.26 0.96
C TRP A 367 -19.79 -35.33 2.10
N ASP A 368 -18.83 -35.70 2.96
CA ASP A 368 -18.36 -34.79 4.01
C ASP A 368 -17.63 -33.57 3.43
N ARG A 369 -16.86 -33.73 2.34
CA ARG A 369 -16.18 -32.61 1.67
C ARG A 369 -17.18 -31.66 1.02
N ALA A 370 -18.17 -32.19 0.31
CA ALA A 370 -19.24 -31.42 -0.31
C ALA A 370 -20.06 -30.67 0.76
N ARG A 371 -20.43 -31.34 1.86
CA ARG A 371 -21.05 -30.72 3.03
C ARG A 371 -20.19 -29.57 3.57
N TYR A 372 -18.89 -29.79 3.79
CA TYR A 372 -17.97 -28.78 4.30
C TYR A 372 -17.93 -27.54 3.41
N TYR A 373 -17.88 -27.72 2.10
CA TYR A 373 -17.93 -26.64 1.12
C TYR A 373 -19.27 -25.90 1.14
N LEU A 374 -20.40 -26.63 1.10
CA LEU A 374 -21.73 -26.02 1.07
C LEU A 374 -22.07 -25.26 2.36
N LEU A 375 -21.45 -25.59 3.50
CA LEU A 375 -21.55 -24.77 4.71
C LEU A 375 -20.98 -23.36 4.53
N TYR A 376 -19.91 -23.20 3.73
CA TYR A 376 -19.41 -21.87 3.37
C TYR A 376 -20.35 -21.17 2.37
N VAL A 377 -20.92 -21.93 1.42
CA VAL A 377 -21.89 -21.40 0.45
C VAL A 377 -23.13 -20.85 1.15
N ASP A 378 -23.72 -21.62 2.07
CA ASP A 378 -24.87 -21.22 2.90
C ASP A 378 -24.61 -19.89 3.61
N HIS A 379 -23.44 -19.74 4.23
CA HIS A 379 -23.05 -18.52 4.92
C HIS A 379 -22.85 -17.33 3.99
N VAL A 380 -22.13 -17.51 2.88
CA VAL A 380 -21.87 -16.44 1.91
C VAL A 380 -23.20 -15.98 1.29
N VAL A 381 -24.06 -16.91 0.89
CA VAL A 381 -25.40 -16.59 0.35
C VAL A 381 -26.24 -15.88 1.40
N GLY A 382 -26.33 -16.38 2.63
CA GLY A 382 -27.11 -15.73 3.68
C GLY A 382 -26.59 -14.38 4.14
N ARG A 383 -25.34 -14.05 3.82
CA ARG A 383 -24.77 -12.71 4.05
C ARG A 383 -25.05 -11.76 2.91
N LEU A 384 -25.06 -12.25 1.68
CA LEU A 384 -25.07 -11.42 0.47
C LEU A 384 -26.44 -11.35 -0.21
N ASN A 385 -27.33 -12.30 0.06
CA ASN A 385 -28.69 -12.36 -0.46
C ASN A 385 -29.70 -11.96 0.63
N PRO A 386 -30.69 -11.08 0.35
CA PRO A 386 -31.82 -10.86 1.25
C PRO A 386 -32.78 -12.05 1.35
N GLU A 387 -32.77 -12.99 0.39
CA GLU A 387 -33.60 -14.19 0.43
C GLU A 387 -33.01 -15.31 1.32
N SER A 388 -33.84 -16.30 1.68
CA SER A 388 -33.42 -17.44 2.51
C SER A 388 -32.33 -18.27 1.81
N PRO A 389 -31.18 -18.55 2.46
CA PRO A 389 -30.13 -19.40 1.90
C PRO A 389 -30.62 -20.80 1.52
N LEU A 390 -31.55 -21.35 2.31
CA LEU A 390 -32.17 -22.64 2.02
C LEU A 390 -32.93 -22.61 0.70
N GLU A 391 -33.76 -21.60 0.45
CA GLU A 391 -34.54 -21.54 -0.80
C GLU A 391 -33.63 -21.40 -2.02
N TRP A 392 -32.54 -20.62 -1.88
CA TRP A 392 -31.52 -20.56 -2.92
C TRP A 392 -30.86 -21.93 -3.16
N LEU A 393 -30.46 -22.65 -2.11
CA LEU A 393 -29.87 -23.99 -2.24
C LEU A 393 -30.84 -25.00 -2.88
N LEU A 394 -32.12 -24.97 -2.50
CA LEU A 394 -33.14 -25.86 -3.08
C LEU A 394 -33.43 -25.56 -4.55
N GLY A 395 -33.29 -24.29 -4.98
CA GLY A 395 -33.41 -23.91 -6.39
C GLY A 395 -32.14 -24.19 -7.21
N ALA A 396 -30.96 -24.07 -6.59
CA ALA A 396 -29.66 -24.18 -7.25
C ALA A 396 -29.18 -25.64 -7.40
N PHE A 397 -29.66 -26.57 -6.57
CA PHE A 397 -29.18 -27.95 -6.52
C PHE A 397 -30.31 -28.96 -6.79
N PRO A 398 -30.01 -30.15 -7.34
CA PRO A 398 -31.01 -31.12 -7.77
C PRO A 398 -31.61 -31.91 -6.59
N VAL A 399 -32.24 -31.23 -5.64
CA VAL A 399 -32.92 -31.86 -4.49
C VAL A 399 -34.32 -32.31 -4.91
N PRO A 400 -34.71 -33.57 -4.65
CA PRO A 400 -36.06 -34.06 -4.93
C PRO A 400 -37.15 -33.19 -4.28
N PRO A 401 -38.32 -32.96 -4.92
CA PRO A 401 -39.36 -32.09 -4.37
C PRO A 401 -39.87 -32.51 -2.98
N GLU A 402 -40.03 -33.80 -2.74
CA GLU A 402 -40.51 -34.32 -1.45
C GLU A 402 -39.45 -34.12 -0.34
N ALA A 403 -38.19 -34.46 -0.61
CA ALA A 403 -37.07 -34.09 0.26
C ALA A 403 -36.97 -32.56 0.52
N ALA A 404 -37.20 -31.72 -0.50
CA ALA A 404 -37.16 -30.26 -0.37
C ALA A 404 -38.28 -29.72 0.55
N ASP A 405 -39.49 -30.26 0.45
CA ASP A 405 -40.61 -29.88 1.32
C ASP A 405 -40.37 -30.31 2.78
N HIS A 406 -39.82 -31.51 2.97
CA HIS A 406 -39.39 -31.96 4.30
C HIS A 406 -38.29 -31.06 4.89
N LEU A 407 -37.30 -30.66 4.08
CA LEU A 407 -36.24 -29.73 4.49
C LEU A 407 -36.80 -28.38 4.96
N ARG A 408 -37.76 -27.79 4.23
CA ARG A 408 -38.42 -26.54 4.64
C ARG A 408 -39.09 -26.67 6.00
N GLY A 409 -39.74 -27.81 6.26
CA GLY A 409 -40.41 -28.08 7.54
C GLY A 409 -39.47 -28.14 8.75
N VAL A 410 -38.20 -28.55 8.56
CA VAL A 410 -37.22 -28.70 9.64
C VAL A 410 -36.10 -27.66 9.61
N ALA A 411 -36.12 -26.72 8.66
CA ALA A 411 -35.10 -25.72 8.43
C ALA A 411 -34.73 -24.93 9.70
N ASP A 412 -35.74 -24.43 10.40
CA ASP A 412 -35.55 -23.67 11.64
C ASP A 412 -34.95 -24.52 12.77
N ALA A 413 -35.29 -25.81 12.84
CA ALA A 413 -34.73 -26.71 13.85
C ALA A 413 -33.24 -27.02 13.55
N TRP A 414 -32.87 -27.12 12.28
CA TRP A 414 -31.49 -27.34 11.88
C TRP A 414 -30.63 -26.07 11.91
N GLY A 415 -31.22 -24.90 11.63
CA GLY A 415 -30.55 -23.59 11.71
C GLY A 415 -30.41 -23.05 13.14
N ARG A 416 -31.25 -23.49 14.10
CA ARG A 416 -31.12 -23.11 15.52
C ARG A 416 -29.76 -23.56 16.09
N GLY A 417 -28.89 -22.58 16.32
CA GLY A 417 -27.58 -22.75 16.96
C GLY A 417 -26.36 -22.54 16.05
N GLY A 418 -26.52 -22.14 14.79
CA GLY A 418 -25.37 -21.88 13.90
C GLY A 418 -25.73 -21.81 12.41
N PHE A 419 -24.89 -22.44 11.58
CA PHE A 419 -25.05 -22.59 10.13
C PHE A 419 -26.11 -23.62 9.76
N GLY A 420 -26.68 -23.48 8.55
CA GLY A 420 -27.71 -24.35 8.02
C GLY A 420 -27.22 -25.77 7.75
N LYS A 421 -27.37 -26.69 8.70
CA LYS A 421 -27.00 -28.10 8.51
C LYS A 421 -27.87 -28.84 7.47
N TYR A 422 -28.94 -28.21 7.00
CA TYR A 422 -29.73 -28.67 5.85
C TYR A 422 -28.91 -28.78 4.55
N VAL A 423 -27.67 -28.28 4.51
CA VAL A 423 -26.75 -28.54 3.40
C VAL A 423 -26.36 -30.02 3.27
N VAL A 424 -26.55 -30.83 4.31
CA VAL A 424 -26.19 -32.26 4.30
C VAL A 424 -26.97 -33.02 3.21
N PRO A 425 -28.32 -32.96 3.17
CA PRO A 425 -29.08 -33.53 2.05
C PRO A 425 -28.78 -32.89 0.70
N VAL A 426 -28.54 -31.58 0.65
CA VAL A 426 -28.19 -30.89 -0.60
C VAL A 426 -26.90 -31.47 -1.20
N ALA A 427 -25.88 -31.69 -0.37
CA ALA A 427 -24.63 -32.32 -0.78
C ALA A 427 -24.85 -33.77 -1.28
N TYR A 428 -25.69 -34.55 -0.60
CA TYR A 428 -26.01 -35.92 -1.01
C TYR A 428 -26.64 -35.96 -2.40
N HIS A 429 -27.69 -35.17 -2.60
CA HIS A 429 -28.46 -35.15 -3.83
C HIS A 429 -27.68 -34.56 -5.00
N PHE A 430 -26.74 -33.65 -4.76
CA PHE A 430 -25.78 -33.24 -5.78
C PHE A 430 -24.89 -34.41 -6.23
N LEU A 431 -24.32 -35.17 -5.29
CA LEU A 431 -23.40 -36.28 -5.59
C LEU A 431 -24.09 -37.48 -6.25
N LYS A 432 -25.38 -37.70 -5.98
CA LYS A 432 -26.22 -38.70 -6.68
C LYS A 432 -26.97 -38.12 -7.89
N GLY A 433 -26.79 -36.83 -8.16
CA GLY A 433 -27.55 -36.08 -9.14
C GLY A 433 -26.99 -36.15 -10.56
N PRO A 434 -27.56 -35.34 -11.48
CA PRO A 434 -27.23 -35.37 -12.91
C PRO A 434 -25.75 -35.10 -13.23
N ALA A 435 -25.03 -34.36 -12.38
CA ALA A 435 -23.61 -34.05 -12.57
C ALA A 435 -22.71 -35.30 -12.61
N PHE A 436 -23.19 -36.42 -12.05
CA PHE A 436 -22.47 -37.69 -11.99
C PHE A 436 -23.26 -38.84 -12.65
N ALA A 437 -24.16 -38.52 -13.58
CA ALA A 437 -25.01 -39.52 -14.26
C ALA A 437 -24.20 -40.53 -15.10
N ASP A 438 -23.15 -40.05 -15.79
CA ASP A 438 -22.31 -40.90 -16.65
C ASP A 438 -21.29 -41.74 -15.86
N ARG A 439 -20.86 -41.23 -14.69
CA ARG A 439 -19.88 -41.88 -13.82
C ARG A 439 -20.16 -41.51 -12.36
N PRO A 440 -20.40 -42.49 -11.47
CA PRO A 440 -20.67 -42.24 -10.05
C PRO A 440 -19.58 -41.40 -9.39
N ALA A 441 -19.96 -40.49 -8.49
CA ALA A 441 -19.02 -39.61 -7.79
C ALA A 441 -17.92 -40.39 -7.05
N GLU A 442 -18.26 -41.53 -6.44
CA GLU A 442 -17.32 -42.39 -5.71
C GLU A 442 -16.26 -43.06 -6.60
N ALA A 443 -16.45 -43.09 -7.92
CA ALA A 443 -15.45 -43.56 -8.88
C ALA A 443 -14.44 -42.47 -9.27
N LEU A 444 -14.61 -41.25 -8.76
CA LEU A 444 -13.77 -40.10 -9.07
C LEU A 444 -12.78 -39.79 -7.95
N PRO A 445 -11.61 -39.21 -8.30
CA PRO A 445 -10.79 -38.52 -7.32
C PRO A 445 -11.56 -37.38 -6.63
N PRO A 446 -11.36 -37.14 -5.32
CA PRO A 446 -12.05 -36.07 -4.59
C PRO A 446 -11.91 -34.69 -5.23
N GLU A 447 -10.75 -34.39 -5.80
CA GLU A 447 -10.47 -33.11 -6.46
C GLU A 447 -11.43 -32.85 -7.63
N GLN A 448 -11.68 -33.86 -8.47
CA GLN A 448 -12.60 -33.72 -9.61
C GLN A 448 -14.04 -33.50 -9.16
N VAL A 449 -14.46 -34.17 -8.09
CA VAL A 449 -15.80 -34.00 -7.50
C VAL A 449 -15.98 -32.58 -6.95
N MET A 450 -14.96 -32.08 -6.24
CA MET A 450 -14.99 -30.74 -5.65
C MET A 450 -14.91 -29.64 -6.70
N ASP A 451 -14.14 -29.83 -7.78
CA ASP A 451 -14.09 -28.89 -8.91
C ASP A 451 -15.44 -28.81 -9.63
N GLU A 452 -16.11 -29.94 -9.82
CA GLU A 452 -17.44 -29.98 -10.43
C GLU A 452 -18.49 -29.30 -9.54
N LEU A 453 -18.49 -29.58 -8.23
CA LEU A 453 -19.35 -28.89 -7.26
C LEU A 453 -19.09 -27.38 -7.25
N HIS A 454 -17.83 -26.98 -7.25
CA HIS A 454 -17.43 -25.58 -7.23
C HIS A 454 -17.89 -24.85 -8.48
N ARG A 455 -17.65 -25.44 -9.66
CA ARG A 455 -18.08 -24.91 -10.96
C ARG A 455 -19.59 -24.73 -11.01
N HIS A 456 -20.36 -25.77 -10.67
CA HIS A 456 -21.83 -25.70 -10.62
C HIS A 456 -22.30 -24.59 -9.67
N THR A 457 -21.69 -24.47 -8.49
CA THR A 457 -22.05 -23.45 -7.50
C THR A 457 -21.82 -22.03 -8.04
N LEU A 458 -20.68 -21.79 -8.71
CA LEU A 458 -20.38 -20.48 -9.29
C LEU A 458 -21.38 -20.12 -10.40
N GLU A 459 -21.72 -21.07 -11.28
CA GLU A 459 -22.73 -20.87 -12.34
C GLU A 459 -24.11 -20.49 -11.77
N GLN A 460 -24.51 -21.08 -10.64
CA GLN A 460 -25.76 -20.71 -9.97
C GLN A 460 -25.67 -19.35 -9.26
N LEU A 461 -24.48 -18.97 -8.76
CA LEU A 461 -24.27 -17.69 -8.09
C LEU A 461 -24.16 -16.51 -9.05
N GLU A 462 -23.79 -16.71 -10.31
CA GLU A 462 -23.83 -15.66 -11.33
C GLU A 462 -25.24 -15.08 -11.53
N GLN A 463 -26.27 -15.87 -11.21
CA GLN A 463 -27.67 -15.46 -11.28
C GLN A 463 -28.12 -14.60 -10.09
N LEU A 464 -27.30 -14.51 -9.04
CA LEU A 464 -27.60 -13.82 -7.79
C LEU A 464 -26.91 -12.46 -7.72
N ASP A 465 -27.69 -11.38 -7.50
CA ASP A 465 -27.11 -10.07 -7.21
C ASP A 465 -26.57 -10.01 -5.78
N THR A 466 -25.25 -10.19 -5.65
CA THR A 466 -24.53 -10.14 -4.37
C THR A 466 -24.01 -8.74 -4.02
N ARG A 467 -24.19 -7.74 -4.91
CA ARG A 467 -23.61 -6.40 -4.76
C ARG A 467 -24.21 -5.66 -3.57
N ALA A 468 -25.53 -5.61 -3.48
CA ALA A 468 -26.23 -4.88 -2.43
C ALA A 468 -25.92 -5.46 -1.04
N GLY A 469 -25.88 -6.80 -0.92
CA GLY A 469 -25.49 -7.46 0.32
C GLY A 469 -24.04 -7.17 0.72
N ARG A 470 -23.10 -7.21 -0.24
CA ARG A 470 -21.70 -6.86 -0.01
C ARG A 470 -21.54 -5.40 0.44
N GLU A 471 -22.21 -4.47 -0.23
CA GLU A 471 -22.23 -3.06 0.15
C GLU A 471 -22.80 -2.87 1.57
N GLY A 472 -23.86 -3.62 1.92
CA GLY A 472 -24.44 -3.63 3.26
C GLY A 472 -23.48 -4.11 4.35
N VAL A 473 -22.74 -5.20 4.11
CA VAL A 473 -21.72 -5.72 5.03
C VAL A 473 -20.59 -4.70 5.21
N VAL A 474 -20.07 -4.15 4.11
CA VAL A 474 -18.96 -3.19 4.14
C VAL A 474 -19.38 -1.86 4.79
N ALA A 475 -20.62 -1.43 4.62
CA ALA A 475 -21.14 -0.21 5.25
C ALA A 475 -21.08 -0.28 6.79
N GLN A 476 -21.24 -1.46 7.38
CA GLN A 476 -21.14 -1.65 8.84
C GLN A 476 -19.73 -1.40 9.38
N LEU A 477 -18.70 -1.53 8.54
CA LEU A 477 -17.30 -1.27 8.90
C LEU A 477 -17.00 0.23 9.03
N GLY A 478 -17.86 1.10 8.50
CA GLY A 478 -17.73 2.55 8.67
C GLY A 478 -16.59 3.21 7.90
N PHE A 479 -15.91 2.50 6.99
CA PHE A 479 -14.73 3.00 6.26
C PHE A 479 -14.97 4.34 5.58
N ARG A 480 -16.03 4.47 4.77
CA ARG A 480 -16.33 5.71 4.04
C ARG A 480 -16.57 6.89 4.97
N ARG A 481 -17.37 6.70 6.03
CA ARG A 481 -17.72 7.76 6.97
C ARG A 481 -16.50 8.23 7.77
N ASP A 482 -15.75 7.30 8.35
CA ASP A 482 -14.55 7.64 9.14
C ASP A 482 -13.45 8.25 8.26
N LEU A 483 -13.31 7.81 7.00
CA LEU A 483 -12.37 8.40 6.03
C LEU A 483 -12.80 9.80 5.59
N THR A 484 -14.11 10.08 5.49
CA THR A 484 -14.62 11.44 5.27
C THR A 484 -14.20 12.36 6.41
N ASP A 485 -14.47 11.97 7.66
CA ASP A 485 -14.08 12.75 8.83
C ASP A 485 -12.56 12.93 8.90
N TYR A 486 -11.80 11.85 8.68
CA TYR A 486 -10.34 11.85 8.70
C TYR A 486 -9.72 12.80 7.65
N LEU A 487 -10.18 12.73 6.40
CA LEU A 487 -9.64 13.59 5.35
C LEU A 487 -10.04 15.05 5.56
N SER A 488 -11.25 15.30 6.07
CA SER A 488 -11.71 16.67 6.38
C SER A 488 -10.85 17.33 7.46
N GLU A 489 -10.29 16.53 8.39
CA GLU A 489 -9.43 17.00 9.48
C GLU A 489 -7.94 17.12 9.09
N HIS A 490 -7.43 16.14 8.32
CA HIS A 490 -5.98 15.97 8.13
C HIS A 490 -5.47 16.30 6.73
N LEU A 491 -6.32 16.35 5.70
CA LEU A 491 -5.91 16.72 4.34
C LEU A 491 -5.95 18.25 4.19
N TYR A 492 -4.82 18.82 3.76
CA TYR A 492 -4.69 20.23 3.44
C TYR A 492 -4.40 20.40 1.94
N LEU A 493 -5.08 21.34 1.30
CA LEU A 493 -4.88 21.71 -0.10
C LEU A 493 -4.51 23.20 -0.19
N SER A 494 -3.35 23.53 -0.74
CA SER A 494 -2.89 24.93 -0.82
C SER A 494 -3.73 25.79 -1.77
N LEU A 495 -4.46 25.18 -2.70
CA LEU A 495 -5.36 25.86 -3.64
C LEU A 495 -6.72 26.23 -3.00
N ALA A 496 -7.08 25.59 -1.89
CA ALA A 496 -8.31 25.79 -1.14
C ALA A 496 -8.01 25.57 0.34
N PRO A 497 -7.37 26.54 1.01
CA PRO A 497 -6.92 26.40 2.38
C PRO A 497 -8.11 26.47 3.35
N GLU A 498 -8.86 25.38 3.44
CA GLU A 498 -9.87 25.14 4.47
C GLU A 498 -9.37 24.00 5.36
N VAL A 499 -9.50 24.17 6.68
CA VAL A 499 -9.18 23.11 7.64
C VAL A 499 -10.33 23.02 8.62
N HIS A 500 -11.01 21.88 8.64
CA HIS A 500 -11.99 21.58 9.67
C HIS A 500 -11.26 20.99 10.88
N LEU A 501 -10.91 21.83 11.83
CA LEU A 501 -10.46 21.37 13.15
C LEU A 501 -11.68 20.85 13.90
N SER A 502 -11.77 19.54 14.09
CA SER A 502 -12.79 18.95 14.96
C SER A 502 -12.54 19.35 16.41
N ASP A 503 -13.60 19.41 17.22
CA ASP A 503 -13.50 19.65 18.67
C ASP A 503 -12.50 18.69 19.32
N ASP A 504 -11.65 19.23 20.20
CA ASP A 504 -10.55 18.51 20.83
C ASP A 504 -11.04 17.22 21.53
N SER A 505 -10.59 16.07 20.99
CA SER A 505 -10.85 14.75 21.56
C SER A 505 -10.25 14.56 22.97
N LEU A 506 -9.47 15.51 23.47
CA LEU A 506 -8.97 15.56 24.85
C LEU A 506 -10.09 15.42 25.88
N ALA A 507 -11.27 15.98 25.64
CA ALA A 507 -12.40 15.82 26.56
C ALA A 507 -12.85 14.36 26.67
N ALA A 508 -12.85 13.61 25.56
CA ALA A 508 -13.15 12.18 25.57
C ALA A 508 -12.00 11.35 26.15
N TYR A 509 -10.75 11.75 25.89
CA TYR A 509 -9.55 11.11 26.43
C TYR A 509 -9.45 11.24 27.96
N SER A 510 -9.82 12.41 28.49
CA SER A 510 -9.71 12.78 29.90
C SER A 510 -10.90 12.31 30.75
N ARG A 511 -11.96 11.76 30.15
CA ARG A 511 -13.14 11.27 30.89
C ARG A 511 -12.76 10.11 31.83
N PRO A 512 -13.18 10.16 33.11
CA PRO A 512 -12.97 9.06 34.04
C PRO A 512 -13.58 7.75 33.50
N LYS A 513 -12.81 6.66 33.52
CA LYS A 513 -13.26 5.35 33.06
C LYS A 513 -14.41 4.86 33.93
N LYS A 514 -15.63 4.81 33.40
CA LYS A 514 -16.72 3.97 33.96
C LYS A 514 -16.79 2.65 33.19
N LYS A 515 -17.34 1.61 33.81
CA LYS A 515 -17.59 0.30 33.16
C LYS A 515 -18.34 0.54 31.83
N GLY A 516 -17.74 0.16 30.70
CA GLY A 516 -18.33 0.32 29.35
C GLY A 516 -17.97 1.60 28.57
N HIS A 517 -17.22 2.56 29.13
CA HIS A 517 -16.94 3.85 28.46
C HIS A 517 -15.88 3.82 27.35
N SER A 518 -15.17 2.70 27.14
CA SER A 518 -14.03 2.63 26.20
C SER A 518 -14.39 2.22 24.76
N GLY A 519 -15.66 1.99 24.44
CA GLY A 519 -16.07 1.36 23.18
C GLY A 519 -15.91 2.19 21.91
N LYS A 520 -15.69 3.51 22.02
CA LYS A 520 -15.61 4.43 20.86
C LYS A 520 -14.20 4.92 20.54
N MET A 521 -13.16 4.41 21.21
CA MET A 521 -11.79 4.89 21.05
C MET A 521 -10.89 3.77 20.54
N CYS A 522 -10.13 4.07 19.50
CA CYS A 522 -9.15 3.15 18.94
C CYS A 522 -7.99 2.92 19.93
N SER A 523 -7.64 1.65 20.14
CA SER A 523 -6.51 1.24 20.96
C SER A 523 -5.13 1.52 20.33
N LEU A 524 -5.05 1.69 19.00
CA LEU A 524 -3.81 1.95 18.27
C LEU A 524 -3.45 3.41 18.04
N CYS A 525 -4.44 4.27 17.81
CA CYS A 525 -4.17 5.67 17.46
C CYS A 525 -4.96 6.65 18.33
N ASN A 526 -5.72 6.17 19.33
CA ASN A 526 -6.59 6.97 20.19
C ASN A 526 -7.69 7.77 19.46
N ARG A 527 -7.85 7.64 18.14
CA ARG A 527 -8.95 8.24 17.38
C ARG A 527 -10.29 7.76 17.92
N GLN A 528 -11.20 8.70 18.15
CA GLN A 528 -12.58 8.39 18.49
C GLN A 528 -13.42 8.18 17.22
N SER A 529 -14.25 7.13 17.17
CA SER A 529 -15.18 6.89 16.06
C SER A 529 -16.44 6.18 16.56
N ALA A 530 -17.56 6.39 15.87
CA ALA A 530 -18.79 5.63 16.12
C ALA A 530 -18.68 4.18 15.64
N PHE A 531 -17.74 3.89 14.74
CA PHE A 531 -17.53 2.59 14.09
C PHE A 531 -16.33 1.83 14.69
N VAL A 532 -15.91 2.21 15.89
CA VAL A 532 -14.87 1.45 16.60
C VAL A 532 -15.40 0.05 16.92
N GLN A 533 -14.65 -0.97 16.51
CA GLN A 533 -15.02 -2.37 16.65
C GLN A 533 -13.87 -3.21 17.19
N ASP A 534 -14.20 -4.30 17.88
CA ASP A 534 -13.21 -5.22 18.47
C ASP A 534 -12.50 -5.99 17.34
N LEU A 535 -11.18 -5.80 17.20
CA LEU A 535 -10.40 -6.41 16.12
C LEU A 535 -10.22 -7.92 16.34
N ARG A 536 -10.55 -8.71 15.32
CA ARG A 536 -10.14 -10.12 15.25
C ARG A 536 -8.81 -10.28 14.52
N THR A 537 -8.04 -11.24 14.99
CA THR A 537 -6.59 -11.31 14.86
C THR A 537 -6.11 -11.51 13.42
N GLY A 538 -6.98 -11.89 12.49
CA GLY A 538 -6.63 -12.03 11.08
C GLY A 538 -5.96 -10.82 10.43
N ILE A 539 -6.16 -9.59 10.92
CA ILE A 539 -5.55 -8.39 10.32
C ILE A 539 -4.12 -8.11 10.82
N LEU A 540 -3.77 -8.53 12.04
CA LEU A 540 -2.48 -8.22 12.69
C LEU A 540 -1.76 -9.44 13.30
N ASP A 541 -2.33 -10.61 13.11
CA ASP A 541 -2.13 -11.81 13.90
C ASP A 541 -2.24 -11.52 15.43
N ASP A 542 -2.06 -12.52 16.30
CA ASP A 542 -2.38 -12.38 17.74
C ASP A 542 -1.59 -11.28 18.48
N PHE A 543 -0.46 -10.80 17.93
CA PHE A 543 0.39 -9.76 18.53
C PHE A 543 -0.17 -8.34 18.44
N GLY A 544 -1.09 -8.04 17.51
CA GLY A 544 -1.78 -6.75 17.52
C GLY A 544 -2.55 -6.47 18.81
N ARG A 545 -2.87 -7.52 19.56
CA ARG A 545 -3.59 -7.45 20.84
C ARG A 545 -2.67 -7.17 22.01
N VAL A 546 -1.36 -7.37 21.94
CA VAL A 546 -0.46 -7.00 23.04
C VAL A 546 -0.26 -5.50 23.11
N PHE A 547 -0.32 -4.81 21.97
CA PHE A 547 -0.10 -3.38 21.87
C PHE A 547 -1.37 -2.57 22.17
N SER A 548 -1.20 -1.45 22.87
CA SER A 548 -2.23 -0.46 23.15
C SER A 548 -1.58 0.83 23.57
N ASN A 549 -1.96 1.96 22.98
CA ASN A 549 -1.43 3.27 23.39
C ASN A 549 -1.83 3.68 24.82
N ARG A 550 -2.69 2.90 25.48
CA ARG A 550 -3.23 3.20 26.82
C ARG A 550 -2.84 2.18 27.89
N VAL A 551 -2.20 1.08 27.52
CA VAL A 551 -1.83 -0.01 28.44
C VAL A 551 -0.45 -0.47 28.02
N LEU A 552 0.48 -0.60 28.96
CA LEU A 552 1.80 -1.13 28.67
C LEU A 552 1.68 -2.46 27.90
N PRO A 553 2.54 -2.71 26.90
CA PRO A 553 2.54 -3.96 26.18
C PRO A 553 2.61 -5.14 27.16
N ALA A 554 1.70 -6.10 27.02
CA ALA A 554 1.72 -7.33 27.80
C ALA A 554 2.56 -8.39 27.07
N GLN A 555 3.15 -9.33 27.80
CA GLN A 555 3.85 -10.47 27.19
C GLN A 555 2.88 -11.40 26.44
N GLU A 556 1.61 -11.42 26.86
CA GLU A 556 0.57 -12.24 26.26
C GLU A 556 -0.61 -11.38 25.79
N ALA A 557 -1.25 -11.80 24.70
CA ALA A 557 -2.43 -11.14 24.18
C ALA A 557 -3.59 -11.24 25.20
N PRO A 558 -4.28 -10.13 25.54
CA PRO A 558 -5.42 -10.16 26.44
C PRO A 558 -6.56 -11.00 25.84
N ALA A 559 -7.30 -11.73 26.67
CA ALA A 559 -8.38 -12.62 26.24
C ALA A 559 -9.49 -11.93 25.42
N LYS A 560 -9.71 -10.62 25.63
CA LYS A 560 -10.63 -9.81 24.84
C LYS A 560 -9.89 -9.08 23.71
N ASN A 561 -10.50 -9.06 22.54
CA ASN A 561 -10.06 -8.24 21.40
C ASN A 561 -10.04 -6.75 21.76
N ARG A 562 -9.10 -6.01 21.18
CA ARG A 562 -8.99 -4.57 21.41
C ARG A 562 -9.79 -3.79 20.37
N PRO A 563 -10.45 -2.69 20.77
CA PRO A 563 -11.25 -1.86 19.88
C PRO A 563 -10.38 -1.01 18.95
N TRP A 564 -10.72 -0.93 17.68
CA TRP A 564 -9.97 -0.23 16.63
C TRP A 564 -10.87 0.65 15.76
N CYS A 565 -10.35 1.78 15.26
CA CYS A 565 -11.10 2.64 14.34
C CYS A 565 -11.00 2.13 12.89
N PRO A 566 -11.98 2.48 12.04
CA PRO A 566 -11.95 2.17 10.62
C PRO A 566 -10.67 2.60 9.88
N ILE A 567 -10.07 3.76 10.22
CA ILE A 567 -8.79 4.19 9.61
C ILE A 567 -7.65 3.19 9.89
N CYS A 568 -7.51 2.74 11.13
CA CYS A 568 -6.51 1.71 11.48
C CYS A 568 -6.84 0.38 10.81
N HIS A 569 -8.11 0.00 10.69
CA HIS A 569 -8.51 -1.20 9.94
C HIS A 569 -8.04 -1.13 8.49
N LEU A 570 -8.33 -0.03 7.79
CA LEU A 570 -7.94 0.17 6.40
C LEU A 570 -6.42 0.09 6.23
N GLU A 571 -5.64 0.80 7.05
CA GLU A 571 -4.17 0.76 6.97
C GLU A 571 -3.62 -0.67 7.03
N PHE A 572 -4.12 -1.50 7.95
CA PHE A 572 -3.63 -2.87 8.08
C PHE A 572 -4.20 -3.83 7.03
N ILE A 573 -5.43 -3.62 6.55
CA ILE A 573 -5.96 -4.34 5.39
C ILE A 573 -5.07 -4.06 4.17
N PHE A 574 -4.75 -2.79 3.89
CA PHE A 574 -3.87 -2.42 2.78
C PHE A 574 -2.45 -2.99 2.93
N ARG A 575 -1.87 -2.95 4.13
CA ARG A 575 -0.58 -3.63 4.39
C ARG A 575 -0.64 -5.10 4.03
N LYS A 576 -1.72 -5.79 4.41
CA LYS A 576 -1.90 -7.21 4.13
C LYS A 576 -2.02 -7.49 2.63
N LEU A 577 -2.87 -6.74 1.93
CA LEU A 577 -3.04 -6.85 0.48
C LEU A 577 -1.74 -6.55 -0.28
N ARG A 578 -0.88 -5.68 0.26
CA ARG A 578 0.45 -5.36 -0.29
C ARG A 578 1.55 -6.36 0.09
N GLY A 579 1.20 -7.51 0.66
CA GLY A 579 2.18 -8.54 1.04
C GLY A 579 3.06 -8.16 2.23
N LEU A 580 2.72 -7.10 2.98
CA LEU A 580 3.44 -6.73 4.21
C LEU A 580 2.98 -7.57 5.42
N GLY A 581 2.03 -8.48 5.25
CA GLY A 581 1.62 -9.48 6.25
C GLY A 581 2.57 -10.69 6.31
N LEU A 582 2.36 -11.60 7.26
CA LEU A 582 2.98 -12.93 7.18
C LEU A 582 2.35 -13.71 6.00
N PRO A 583 3.14 -14.49 5.23
CA PRO A 583 2.58 -15.39 4.25
C PRO A 583 1.72 -16.46 4.96
N GLY A 584 0.71 -17.00 4.27
CA GLY A 584 -0.30 -17.89 4.90
C GLY A 584 0.25 -19.18 5.52
N SER A 585 1.47 -19.60 5.15
CA SER A 585 2.17 -20.77 5.71
C SER A 585 3.10 -20.43 6.88
N ALA A 586 3.42 -19.15 7.11
CA ALA A 586 4.28 -18.73 8.21
C ALA A 586 3.51 -18.65 9.53
N SER A 587 4.18 -19.02 10.61
CA SER A 587 3.65 -18.92 11.96
C SER A 587 4.50 -17.98 12.79
N TYR A 588 3.86 -17.12 13.58
CA TYR A 588 4.58 -16.14 14.40
C TYR A 588 5.54 -16.78 15.42
N GLY A 589 5.22 -17.99 15.90
CA GLY A 589 6.10 -18.73 16.82
C GLY A 589 7.38 -19.27 16.17
N SER A 590 7.45 -19.28 14.84
CA SER A 590 8.54 -19.90 14.08
C SER A 590 9.13 -18.99 13.00
N SER A 591 8.72 -17.72 12.93
CA SER A 591 9.09 -16.81 11.85
C SER A 591 9.43 -15.42 12.37
N TYR A 592 10.63 -14.93 12.03
CA TYR A 592 11.04 -13.55 12.30
C TYR A 592 10.69 -12.66 11.11
N ARG A 593 10.32 -11.41 11.38
CA ARG A 593 9.97 -10.43 10.35
C ARG A 593 10.81 -9.17 10.50
N ILE A 594 11.48 -8.80 9.41
CA ILE A 594 12.24 -7.55 9.30
C ILE A 594 11.59 -6.72 8.20
N TYR A 595 11.18 -5.49 8.52
CA TYR A 595 10.76 -4.52 7.51
C TYR A 595 11.91 -3.57 7.23
N LEU A 596 12.39 -3.55 5.98
CA LEU A 596 13.34 -2.55 5.51
C LEU A 596 12.56 -1.49 4.74
N TYR A 597 12.44 -0.30 5.32
CA TYR A 597 11.86 0.85 4.62
C TYR A 597 12.99 1.60 3.95
N VAL A 598 13.12 1.44 2.63
CA VAL A 598 14.06 2.20 1.81
C VAL A 598 13.30 3.40 1.27
N LEU A 599 13.44 4.55 1.93
CA LEU A 599 12.95 5.81 1.39
C LEU A 599 14.12 6.52 0.71
N PRO A 600 13.95 7.02 -0.54
CA PRO A 600 14.80 8.12 -0.98
C PRO A 600 14.65 9.28 0.02
N THR A 601 15.60 10.21 0.00
CA THR A 601 15.73 11.29 1.00
C THR A 601 14.51 12.24 1.02
N PHE A 602 14.64 13.47 1.52
CA PHE A 602 13.50 14.36 1.84
C PHE A 602 12.34 14.43 0.82
N SER A 603 12.65 14.31 -0.47
CA SER A 603 11.68 14.16 -1.55
C SER A 603 12.16 13.21 -2.64
N PHE A 604 11.27 12.80 -3.54
CA PHE A 604 11.61 11.99 -4.71
C PHE A 604 10.76 12.31 -5.94
N THR A 605 11.13 11.70 -7.06
CA THR A 605 10.50 11.81 -8.39
C THR A 605 10.39 10.41 -9.02
N PRO A 606 9.68 10.23 -10.15
CA PRO A 606 9.63 8.94 -10.84
C PRO A 606 11.01 8.40 -11.24
N GLU A 607 11.98 9.27 -11.54
CA GLU A 607 13.36 8.90 -11.87
C GLU A 607 14.09 8.24 -10.70
N HIS A 608 13.77 8.63 -9.46
CA HIS A 608 14.31 7.96 -8.28
C HIS A 608 13.89 6.50 -8.26
N LEU A 609 12.59 6.24 -8.46
CA LEU A 609 12.09 4.88 -8.52
C LEU A 609 12.76 4.09 -9.63
N ARG A 610 12.88 4.66 -10.84
CA ARG A 610 13.58 4.00 -11.96
C ARG A 610 15.04 3.67 -11.63
N LEU A 611 15.77 4.57 -10.97
CA LEU A 611 17.16 4.35 -10.58
C LEU A 611 17.29 3.21 -9.57
N PHE A 612 16.42 3.18 -8.56
CA PHE A 612 16.48 2.19 -7.50
C PHE A 612 15.71 0.90 -7.82
N GLN A 613 14.87 0.87 -8.85
CA GLN A 613 14.06 -0.30 -9.22
C GLN A 613 14.91 -1.57 -9.36
N PRO A 614 16.05 -1.59 -10.09
CA PRO A 614 16.86 -2.81 -10.21
C PRO A 614 17.38 -3.32 -8.86
N LEU A 615 17.70 -2.42 -7.92
CA LEU A 615 18.09 -2.79 -6.56
C LEU A 615 16.89 -3.36 -5.80
N LEU A 616 15.72 -2.74 -5.92
CA LEU A 616 14.50 -3.11 -5.20
C LEU A 616 13.84 -4.38 -5.75
N ASP A 617 13.98 -4.69 -7.04
CA ASP A 617 13.39 -5.86 -7.70
C ASP A 617 13.86 -7.16 -7.05
N HIS A 618 15.13 -7.21 -6.65
CA HIS A 618 15.69 -8.35 -5.91
C HIS A 618 15.00 -8.57 -4.56
N PHE A 619 14.54 -7.49 -3.91
CA PHE A 619 13.78 -7.58 -2.66
C PHE A 619 12.28 -7.85 -2.87
N GLN A 620 11.73 -7.52 -4.03
CA GLN A 620 10.31 -7.78 -4.34
C GLN A 620 10.01 -9.27 -4.51
N ASN A 621 10.98 -10.04 -5.01
CA ASN A 621 10.84 -11.49 -5.23
C ASN A 621 11.17 -12.34 -4.00
N VAL A 622 11.71 -11.74 -2.94
CA VAL A 622 12.16 -12.46 -1.74
C VAL A 622 11.16 -12.22 -0.61
N THR A 623 10.18 -13.13 -0.51
CA THR A 623 9.20 -13.14 0.59
C THR A 623 9.75 -13.72 1.88
N ASN A 624 10.93 -14.36 1.82
CA ASN A 624 11.67 -14.92 2.94
C ASN A 624 13.17 -14.70 2.73
N LEU A 625 13.78 -13.84 3.54
CA LEU A 625 15.24 -13.83 3.72
C LEU A 625 15.57 -14.84 4.82
N PRO A 626 16.30 -15.94 4.54
CA PRO A 626 16.85 -16.76 5.59
C PRO A 626 17.87 -15.93 6.36
N VAL A 627 17.45 -15.34 7.48
CA VAL A 627 18.37 -14.68 8.40
C VAL A 627 19.06 -15.81 9.17
N ARG A 628 20.38 -15.90 9.03
CA ARG A 628 21.17 -16.86 9.77
C ARG A 628 20.95 -16.64 11.27
N ASP A 629 20.41 -17.65 11.94
CA ASP A 629 20.34 -17.67 13.41
C ASP A 629 21.73 -18.03 13.92
N TYR A 630 22.37 -17.08 14.60
CA TYR A 630 23.70 -17.28 15.17
C TYR A 630 23.62 -17.97 16.55
N GLY A 631 22.42 -18.29 17.04
CA GLY A 631 22.16 -18.87 18.35
C GLY A 631 21.76 -17.83 19.39
N GLN A 632 21.17 -18.28 20.52
CA GLN A 632 20.61 -17.40 21.56
C GLN A 632 21.60 -16.39 22.16
N ASP A 633 22.90 -16.74 22.20
CA ASP A 633 23.94 -15.92 22.82
C ASP A 633 24.81 -15.15 21.82
N ALA A 634 24.57 -15.32 20.51
CA ALA A 634 25.38 -14.69 19.49
C ALA A 634 24.80 -13.33 19.04
N PRO A 635 25.65 -12.38 18.62
CA PRO A 635 25.17 -11.12 18.07
C PRO A 635 24.37 -11.38 16.80
N GLY A 636 23.09 -10.99 16.80
CA GLY A 636 22.23 -11.10 15.62
C GLY A 636 22.78 -10.29 14.43
N ALA A 637 22.34 -10.61 13.21
CA ALA A 637 22.77 -9.95 11.98
C ALA A 637 22.74 -8.40 12.04
N PRO A 638 21.71 -7.74 12.62
CA PRO A 638 21.72 -6.28 12.78
C PRO A 638 22.87 -5.76 13.65
N ARG A 639 23.24 -6.50 14.70
CA ARG A 639 24.34 -6.14 15.60
C ARG A 639 25.69 -6.33 14.90
N ILE A 640 25.88 -7.43 14.17
CA ILE A 640 27.10 -7.66 13.38
C ILE A 640 27.26 -6.54 12.34
N TRP A 641 26.20 -6.16 11.63
CA TRP A 641 26.24 -5.07 10.66
C TRP A 641 26.53 -3.71 11.30
N LEU A 642 25.91 -3.39 12.44
CA LEU A 642 26.18 -2.15 13.18
C LEU A 642 27.63 -2.08 13.69
N GLU A 643 28.19 -3.19 14.16
CA GLU A 643 29.56 -3.25 14.70
C GLU A 643 30.62 -3.24 13.59
N ARG A 644 30.37 -3.93 12.48
CA ARG A 644 31.39 -4.18 11.45
C ARG A 644 31.21 -3.38 10.17
N ARG A 645 30.04 -2.78 9.97
CA ARG A 645 29.62 -2.10 8.73
C ARG A 645 29.78 -2.96 7.47
N ALA A 646 29.70 -4.27 7.63
CA ALA A 646 29.83 -5.27 6.57
C ALA A 646 28.82 -6.40 6.81
N LEU A 647 28.29 -6.97 5.73
CA LEU A 647 27.48 -8.19 5.80
C LEU A 647 28.39 -9.41 5.97
N ASP A 648 27.89 -10.49 6.58
CA ASP A 648 28.61 -11.77 6.65
C ASP A 648 28.81 -12.28 5.20
N PRO A 649 30.06 -12.42 4.71
CA PRO A 649 30.32 -12.81 3.33
C PRO A 649 29.76 -14.20 3.00
N TYR A 650 29.72 -15.13 3.96
CA TYR A 650 29.12 -16.45 3.75
C TYR A 650 27.60 -16.38 3.61
N TRP A 651 26.96 -15.44 4.32
CA TRP A 651 25.52 -15.19 4.20
C TRP A 651 25.15 -14.54 2.86
N VAL A 652 26.03 -13.68 2.32
CA VAL A 652 25.85 -13.07 1.00
C VAL A 652 26.03 -14.11 -0.12
N GLU A 653 26.99 -15.02 0.00
CA GLU A 653 27.18 -16.14 -0.94
C GLU A 653 25.98 -17.09 -0.98
N ASP A 654 25.32 -17.35 0.16
CA ASP A 654 24.10 -18.19 0.22
C ASP A 654 22.84 -17.50 -0.35
N LEU A 655 22.89 -16.18 -0.59
CA LEU A 655 21.78 -15.38 -1.12
C LEU A 655 21.87 -15.14 -2.65
N MET A 656 23.04 -15.34 -3.26
CA MET A 656 23.29 -15.21 -4.71
C MET A 656 23.19 -16.55 -5.41
#